data_AF-A0A0V0QCI2-F1
#
_entry.id   AF-A0A0V0QCI2-F1
#
_cell.length_a   1.000
_cell.length_b   1.000
_cell.length_c   1.000
_cell.angle_alpha   90.00
_cell.angle_beta   90.00
_cell.angle_gamma   90.00
#
_symmetry.space_group_name_H-M   'P 1'
#
loop_
_entity.id
_entity.type
_entity.pdbx_description
1 polymer ?
#
loop_
_entity_poly.entity_id
_entity_poly.type
_entity_poly.pdbx_seq_one_letter_code
_entity_poly.pdbx_strand_id
1 'polypeptide(L)'
;MKALILVGGFGTRLRPLTFSFPKPIIEFANKPIVAHQIEALAKVGVKEIVLAVGFQPAQMQEPIKKFEEDYGVKITISQETEPLGTGGPIRLAKDILTKDNEENLFFVFNSDVICDFPLQQLIDFHKSHGKEGSIFMTKVEEPSKYGVIIHDQKGKIERFVEKPKEFIGDEINAGLYLFNTSVIERIPMQPTMLEKQVFPQMASEQQLYGLILPGFWMDVGQPQDYLKGTKLILDSMREKNPEELRPDAKNIKGNVLIHPNAKIAENCLIGPNVTIDEDCIIDEGVRLQNVAILKGTHIKSHTWIQDAILGWKCVVGKWKMEHFHNSAGLFSTLQYNVDDSCNECTYDCFFKYNFSTAEQCQLAMNQCEFDQVNFFMVFFCYFSGSTLIFIPLTIFFIYLLFGFISATVEEYIAEGITFISEYLQLSEALAAVTLLALANGAGDVITAIVASGAEGGISYNIGALYGAGFFVCSMVICLTILASTEIIIVDKSTIFRDVGFYILSTVVTFFYAYQGKIYIWSAIFFLVIYLQQNKLILYFDYMMVLVVYIQDRLEQREKDLIEIAQMKAEAEKNSINPSAQSLKNNPLKKLKTFGNNVAKMMNTLVAKKKLLKQATVLTEGEDDEGDDQKWSDMNIFEKIMFPFEFVLQFLRKITMPPVQKSEYDKILCILWPFPGIFFILFGIGQLTLENYLYYALPLSFFLSMFFYYTQKDLEESEVPSYFIIITTLSTCIGLLWTYIACDMLIDLLDTFVVIFKLDQTYVGLTILGVGNALPDALTTVALAKKGYAQMGITGSYAGQLFGLLIGFGLAQLKTTLVDGPQDFSLFEEPVENLLDILVLVFSFVNLIATALYGILKDYHFGKGLAYLVGSLYVSFFVCATCVQGYYLYNGIE
;
A
#
# COMPACT_ATOMS: atom_id res chain seq x y z
N MET A 1 15.37 31.42 35.81
CA MET A 1 15.20 30.93 34.41
C MET A 1 14.51 29.57 34.35
N LYS A 2 13.92 29.24 33.17
CA LYS A 2 13.31 27.93 32.85
C LYS A 2 13.91 27.33 31.58
N ALA A 3 13.57 26.09 31.25
CA ALA A 3 13.97 25.47 30.00
C ALA A 3 12.88 24.56 29.42
N LEU A 4 12.97 24.31 28.12
CA LEU A 4 12.18 23.32 27.40
C LEU A 4 13.11 22.45 26.56
N ILE A 5 12.95 21.13 26.62
CA ILE A 5 13.70 20.19 25.80
C ILE A 5 12.71 19.48 24.87
N LEU A 6 12.97 19.54 23.56
CA LEU A 6 12.15 18.94 22.51
C LEU A 6 12.45 17.44 22.38
N VAL A 7 11.49 16.61 22.82
CA VAL A 7 11.56 15.14 22.91
C VAL A 7 10.53 14.46 21.97
N GLY A 8 10.02 15.18 20.96
CA GLY A 8 8.90 14.73 20.11
C GLY A 8 9.23 13.71 19.02
N GLY A 9 10.51 13.48 18.71
CA GLY A 9 10.91 12.60 17.61
C GLY A 9 10.83 11.11 17.95
N PHE A 10 10.32 10.28 17.03
CA PHE A 10 10.28 8.81 17.17
C PHE A 10 11.67 8.14 17.21
N GLY A 11 12.75 8.88 16.90
CA GLY A 11 14.13 8.36 16.97
C GLY A 11 14.40 7.17 16.04
N THR A 12 13.67 7.04 14.93
CA THR A 12 13.66 5.84 14.08
C THR A 12 15.02 5.45 13.51
N ARG A 13 15.89 6.43 13.26
CA ARG A 13 17.25 6.22 12.71
C ARG A 13 18.24 5.60 13.70
N LEU A 14 17.90 5.54 14.99
CA LEU A 14 18.72 4.92 16.03
C LEU A 14 18.10 3.61 16.55
N ARG A 15 17.10 3.07 15.82
CA ARG A 15 16.62 1.71 16.04
C ARG A 15 17.76 0.71 15.79
N PRO A 16 17.78 -0.44 16.50
CA PRO A 16 16.78 -0.91 17.46
C PRO A 16 16.76 -0.25 18.86
N LEU A 17 17.73 0.60 19.25
CA LEU A 17 17.79 1.14 20.63
C LEU A 17 16.54 1.95 21.02
N THR A 18 15.88 2.58 20.05
CA THR A 18 14.68 3.39 20.25
C THR A 18 13.35 2.63 20.10
N PHE A 19 13.35 1.29 19.97
CA PHE A 19 12.09 0.51 19.97
C PHE A 19 11.41 0.51 21.34
N SER A 20 12.19 0.25 22.38
CA SER A 20 11.68 0.06 23.74
C SER A 20 11.88 1.26 24.64
N PHE A 21 12.67 2.26 24.23
CA PHE A 21 12.97 3.46 25.03
C PHE A 21 13.03 4.71 24.15
N PRO A 22 12.52 5.87 24.63
CA PRO A 22 12.71 7.13 23.93
C PRO A 22 14.20 7.47 23.82
N LYS A 23 14.59 8.01 22.66
CA LYS A 23 15.97 8.43 22.37
C LYS A 23 16.67 9.18 23.52
N PRO A 24 16.02 10.13 24.23
CA PRO A 24 16.74 10.91 25.23
C PRO A 24 17.14 10.15 26.49
N ILE A 25 16.57 8.97 26.74
CA ILE A 25 16.96 8.10 27.87
C ILE A 25 18.20 7.26 27.51
N ILE A 26 18.50 7.08 26.22
CA ILE A 26 19.64 6.29 25.77
C ILE A 26 20.93 6.89 26.34
N GLU A 27 21.74 6.07 27.00
CA GLU A 27 23.01 6.48 27.55
C GLU A 27 23.96 6.85 26.41
N PHE A 28 24.72 7.92 26.61
CA PHE A 28 25.78 8.41 25.74
C PHE A 28 26.95 8.78 26.64
N ALA A 29 28.10 8.10 26.48
CA ALA A 29 29.19 8.16 27.45
C ALA A 29 28.73 7.88 28.90
N ASN A 30 28.03 6.75 29.09
CA ASN A 30 27.54 6.24 30.39
C ASN A 30 26.55 7.16 31.14
N LYS A 31 25.89 8.06 30.42
CA LYS A 31 24.85 8.93 30.98
C LYS A 31 23.76 9.19 29.93
N PRO A 32 22.46 9.14 30.28
CA PRO A 32 21.36 9.44 29.36
C PRO A 32 21.57 10.77 28.62
N ILE A 33 21.29 10.82 27.30
CA ILE A 33 21.45 12.02 26.47
C ILE A 33 20.81 13.25 27.12
N VAL A 34 19.56 13.12 27.61
CA VAL A 34 18.84 14.24 28.25
C VAL A 34 19.48 14.67 29.57
N ALA A 35 20.13 13.75 30.29
CA ALA A 35 20.74 14.06 31.58
C ALA A 35 21.96 14.98 31.43
N HIS A 36 22.72 14.88 30.33
CA HIS A 36 23.78 15.85 30.01
C HIS A 36 23.23 17.27 29.89
N GLN A 37 22.07 17.42 29.24
CA GLN A 37 21.41 18.71 29.05
C GLN A 37 20.84 19.26 30.37
N ILE A 38 20.16 18.41 31.15
CA ILE A 38 19.58 18.77 32.45
C ILE A 38 20.68 19.22 33.41
N GLU A 39 21.79 18.49 33.48
CA GLU A 39 22.93 18.86 34.33
C GLU A 39 23.51 20.23 33.95
N ALA A 40 23.70 20.49 32.66
CA ALA A 40 24.20 21.77 32.17
C ALA A 40 23.25 22.93 32.50
N LEU A 41 21.95 22.72 32.34
CA LEU A 41 20.91 23.70 32.68
C LEU A 41 20.88 24.00 34.19
N ALA A 42 20.97 22.96 35.03
CA ALA A 42 21.01 23.10 36.48
C ALA A 42 22.23 23.93 36.93
N LYS A 43 23.40 23.71 36.32
CA LYS A 43 24.64 24.47 36.62
C LYS A 43 24.52 25.97 36.39
N VAL A 44 23.67 26.42 35.45
CA VAL A 44 23.40 27.86 35.21
C VAL A 44 22.15 28.38 35.92
N GLY A 45 21.60 27.62 36.87
CA GLY A 45 20.53 28.06 37.75
C GLY A 45 19.10 27.90 37.19
N VAL A 46 18.90 27.06 36.18
CA VAL A 46 17.55 26.66 35.74
C VAL A 46 16.91 25.79 36.83
N LYS A 47 15.68 26.14 37.24
CA LYS A 47 14.96 25.43 38.31
C LYS A 47 13.80 24.57 37.82
N GLU A 48 13.24 24.89 36.66
CA GLU A 48 12.12 24.17 36.08
C GLU A 48 12.37 23.89 34.59
N ILE A 49 12.22 22.63 34.20
CA ILE A 49 12.47 22.12 32.86
C ILE A 49 11.19 21.44 32.35
N VAL A 50 10.79 21.78 31.14
CA VAL A 50 9.67 21.14 30.45
C VAL A 50 10.23 20.14 29.45
N LEU A 51 9.83 18.87 29.55
CA LEU A 51 10.11 17.87 28.52
C LEU A 51 8.89 17.78 27.60
N ALA A 52 9.06 18.23 26.36
CA ALA A 52 8.04 18.21 25.33
C ALA A 52 8.02 16.83 24.64
N VAL A 53 7.15 15.92 25.09
CA VAL A 53 7.15 14.51 24.68
C VAL A 53 6.00 14.23 23.71
N GLY A 54 6.31 13.67 22.54
CA GLY A 54 5.31 13.21 21.57
C GLY A 54 5.01 11.71 21.65
N PHE A 55 5.94 10.89 22.19
CA PHE A 55 5.87 9.42 22.13
C PHE A 55 6.30 8.77 23.46
N GLN A 56 5.65 7.67 23.86
CA GLN A 56 5.98 6.82 25.03
C GLN A 56 6.25 7.56 26.38
N PRO A 57 5.35 8.46 26.85
CA PRO A 57 5.59 9.23 28.09
C PRO A 57 5.70 8.36 29.36
N ALA A 58 5.13 7.14 29.36
CA ALA A 58 5.16 6.24 30.52
C ALA A 58 6.58 5.81 30.90
N GLN A 59 7.46 5.57 29.93
CA GLN A 59 8.82 5.09 30.16
C GLN A 59 9.77 6.18 30.68
N MET A 60 9.39 7.45 30.52
CA MET A 60 10.16 8.60 31.03
C MET A 60 9.93 8.86 32.53
N GLN A 61 8.87 8.31 33.14
CA GLN A 61 8.46 8.71 34.50
C GLN A 61 9.47 8.35 35.59
N GLU A 62 10.01 7.12 35.58
CA GLU A 62 11.00 6.71 36.57
C GLU A 62 12.34 7.45 36.41
N PRO A 63 12.93 7.55 35.20
CA PRO A 63 14.17 8.32 35.01
C PRO A 63 14.03 9.79 35.37
N ILE A 64 12.87 10.41 35.08
CA ILE A 64 12.62 11.82 35.41
C ILE A 64 12.72 12.06 36.92
N LYS A 65 12.07 11.23 37.75
CA LYS A 65 12.14 11.41 39.22
C LYS A 65 13.58 11.37 39.72
N LYS A 66 14.37 10.44 39.18
CA LYS A 66 15.80 10.34 39.50
C LYS A 66 16.55 11.61 39.07
N PHE A 67 16.28 12.15 37.89
CA PHE A 67 16.91 13.40 37.44
C PHE A 67 16.50 14.62 38.28
N GLU A 68 15.24 14.70 38.71
CA GLU A 68 14.78 15.76 39.63
C GLU A 68 15.56 15.73 40.96
N GLU A 69 15.76 14.53 41.51
CA GLU A 69 16.52 14.30 42.75
C GLU A 69 18.02 14.59 42.55
N ASP A 70 18.64 14.03 41.50
CA ASP A 70 20.08 14.12 41.24
C ASP A 70 20.53 15.55 40.92
N TYR A 71 19.69 16.34 40.23
CA TYR A 71 20.06 17.69 39.76
C TYR A 71 19.32 18.82 40.48
N GLY A 72 18.40 18.52 41.39
CA GLY A 72 17.67 19.53 42.18
C GLY A 72 16.78 20.45 41.33
N VAL A 73 16.20 19.93 40.25
CA VAL A 73 15.32 20.65 39.32
C VAL A 73 13.92 20.06 39.34
N LYS A 74 12.92 20.85 38.96
CA LYS A 74 11.56 20.36 38.72
C LYS A 74 11.40 20.06 37.23
N ILE A 75 10.93 18.87 36.88
CA ILE A 75 10.73 18.43 35.50
C ILE A 75 9.24 18.19 35.25
N THR A 76 8.68 18.87 34.27
CA THR A 76 7.27 18.69 33.87
C THR A 76 7.19 18.11 32.46
N ILE A 77 6.42 17.04 32.29
CA ILE A 77 6.14 16.49 30.96
C ILE A 77 5.01 17.29 30.33
N SER A 78 5.25 17.87 29.15
CA SER A 78 4.22 18.43 28.29
C SER A 78 4.01 17.47 27.14
N GLN A 79 2.88 16.76 27.15
CA GLN A 79 2.57 15.78 26.12
C GLN A 79 1.87 16.45 24.93
N GLU A 80 2.40 16.21 23.75
CA GLU A 80 1.83 16.63 22.48
C GLU A 80 0.95 15.49 21.93
N THR A 81 -0.32 15.77 21.61
CA THR A 81 -1.28 14.76 21.10
C THR A 81 -1.27 14.66 19.58
N GLU A 82 -0.86 15.71 18.89
CA GLU A 82 -0.76 15.81 17.43
C GLU A 82 0.55 16.53 17.07
N PRO A 83 1.25 16.18 15.98
CA PRO A 83 2.53 16.79 15.66
C PRO A 83 2.37 18.26 15.24
N LEU A 84 2.69 19.20 16.13
CA LEU A 84 2.60 20.65 15.89
C LEU A 84 3.94 21.28 15.48
N GLY A 85 4.94 20.48 15.10
CA GLY A 85 6.27 20.95 14.69
C GLY A 85 7.14 21.45 15.88
N THR A 86 8.30 22.02 15.59
CA THR A 86 9.28 22.45 16.64
C THR A 86 8.80 23.62 17.49
N GLY A 87 7.88 24.45 16.98
CA GLY A 87 7.32 25.58 17.71
C GLY A 87 6.14 25.19 18.60
N GLY A 88 5.32 24.22 18.18
CA GLY A 88 4.11 23.81 18.89
C GLY A 88 4.30 23.51 20.38
N PRO A 89 5.30 22.70 20.77
CA PRO A 89 5.56 22.40 22.17
C PRO A 89 5.91 23.62 23.03
N ILE A 90 6.56 24.64 22.46
CA ILE A 90 6.85 25.90 23.16
C ILE A 90 5.54 26.63 23.47
N ARG A 91 4.61 26.67 22.52
CA ARG A 91 3.32 27.33 22.70
C ARG A 91 2.43 26.54 23.67
N LEU A 92 2.43 25.20 23.63
CA LEU A 92 1.74 24.36 24.61
C LEU A 92 2.25 24.57 26.03
N ALA A 93 3.55 24.78 26.19
CA ALA A 93 4.19 25.02 27.48
C ALA A 93 4.10 26.49 27.96
N LYS A 94 3.36 27.37 27.27
CA LYS A 94 3.29 28.82 27.55
C LYS A 94 3.13 29.12 29.03
N ASP A 95 2.09 28.57 29.65
CA ASP A 95 1.75 28.87 31.04
C ASP A 95 2.88 28.45 32.00
N ILE A 96 3.57 27.35 31.71
CA ILE A 96 4.70 26.88 32.51
C ILE A 96 5.90 27.80 32.28
N LEU A 97 6.21 28.17 31.05
CA LEU A 97 7.38 28.97 30.71
C LEU A 97 7.29 30.43 31.22
N THR A 98 6.07 30.98 31.34
CA THR A 98 5.85 32.36 31.79
C THR A 98 5.63 32.49 33.30
N LYS A 99 5.03 31.48 33.94
CA LYS A 99 4.68 31.55 35.36
C LYS A 99 5.92 31.62 36.24
N ASP A 100 5.96 32.51 37.23
CA ASP A 100 7.05 32.61 38.21
C ASP A 100 8.46 32.71 37.57
N ASN A 101 8.57 33.31 36.37
CA ASN A 101 9.81 33.47 35.62
C ASN A 101 10.23 34.96 35.56
N GLU A 102 10.77 35.48 36.67
CA GLU A 102 11.14 36.90 36.81
C GLU A 102 12.15 37.40 35.75
N GLU A 103 13.03 36.50 35.29
CA GLU A 103 14.04 36.82 34.28
C GLU A 103 13.46 36.92 32.86
N ASN A 104 12.22 36.46 32.63
CA ASN A 104 11.58 36.39 31.31
C ASN A 104 12.41 35.67 30.24
N LEU A 105 13.28 34.75 30.67
CA LEU A 105 14.18 33.98 29.81
C LEU A 105 13.92 32.48 29.96
N PHE A 106 14.04 31.76 28.84
CA PHE A 106 14.03 30.30 28.86
C PHE A 106 14.92 29.70 27.77
N PHE A 107 15.54 28.57 28.10
CA PHE A 107 16.28 27.76 27.13
C PHE A 107 15.34 26.87 26.33
N VAL A 108 15.70 26.59 25.08
CA VAL A 108 15.05 25.57 24.25
C VAL A 108 16.11 24.70 23.60
N PHE A 109 16.10 23.39 23.84
CA PHE A 109 17.08 22.45 23.29
C PHE A 109 16.43 21.35 22.46
N ASN A 110 17.10 20.97 21.38
CA ASN A 110 16.86 19.69 20.73
C ASN A 110 17.43 18.56 21.59
N SER A 111 16.63 17.54 21.87
CA SER A 111 17.03 16.44 22.77
C SER A 111 18.16 15.56 22.25
N ASP A 112 18.56 15.67 20.99
CA ASP A 112 19.59 14.84 20.36
C ASP A 112 20.92 15.54 20.10
N VAL A 113 21.10 16.74 20.64
CA VAL A 113 22.37 17.45 20.57
C VAL A 113 23.22 17.13 21.79
N ILE A 114 24.50 16.80 21.55
CA ILE A 114 25.55 16.67 22.56
C ILE A 114 26.68 17.64 22.24
N CYS A 115 27.10 18.40 23.25
CA CYS A 115 28.25 19.29 23.23
C CYS A 115 28.72 19.55 24.67
N ASP A 116 29.59 20.54 24.86
CA ASP A 116 30.04 20.97 26.19
C ASP A 116 29.08 21.91 26.94
N PHE A 117 27.99 22.34 26.28
CA PHE A 117 26.96 23.23 26.82
C PHE A 117 27.51 24.46 27.58
N PRO A 118 28.22 25.40 26.91
CA PRO A 118 28.74 26.62 27.52
C PRO A 118 27.63 27.67 27.76
N LEU A 119 26.59 27.29 28.50
CA LEU A 119 25.33 28.04 28.62
C LEU A 119 25.51 29.42 29.25
N GLN A 120 26.49 29.59 30.15
CA GLN A 120 26.80 30.90 30.73
C GLN A 120 27.22 31.91 29.66
N GLN A 121 27.99 31.47 28.65
CA GLN A 121 28.40 32.35 27.54
C GLN A 121 27.20 32.76 26.69
N LEU A 122 26.24 31.86 26.48
CA LEU A 122 25.00 32.18 25.76
C LEU A 122 24.15 33.20 26.52
N ILE A 123 24.06 33.07 27.86
CA ILE A 123 23.36 34.03 28.72
C ILE A 123 24.01 35.41 28.62
N ASP A 124 25.33 35.49 28.77
CA ASP A 124 26.07 36.75 28.75
C ASP A 124 25.96 37.42 27.37
N PHE A 125 26.06 36.63 26.30
CA PHE A 125 25.85 37.08 24.92
C PHE A 125 24.43 37.61 24.70
N HIS A 126 23.40 36.86 25.13
CA HIS A 126 22.01 37.26 25.01
C HIS A 126 21.72 38.59 25.72
N LYS A 127 22.23 38.72 26.96
CA LYS A 127 22.12 39.96 27.75
C LYS A 127 22.85 41.13 27.12
N SER A 128 23.96 40.89 26.39
CA SER A 128 24.73 41.95 25.76
C SER A 128 24.00 42.68 24.63
N HIS A 129 23.15 41.96 23.86
CA HIS A 129 22.39 42.55 22.76
C HIS A 129 20.93 42.87 23.11
N GLY A 130 20.35 42.21 24.13
CA GLY A 130 19.02 42.51 24.66
C GLY A 130 17.88 42.35 23.63
N LYS A 131 17.97 41.36 22.75
CA LYS A 131 16.98 41.05 21.70
C LYS A 131 16.22 39.78 22.03
N GLU A 132 15.21 39.44 21.24
CA GLU A 132 14.30 38.35 21.60
C GLU A 132 14.92 36.94 21.60
N GLY A 133 15.96 36.68 20.81
CA GLY A 133 16.56 35.35 20.76
C GLY A 133 18.04 35.28 20.45
N SER A 134 18.70 34.30 21.06
CA SER A 134 20.06 33.88 20.74
C SER A 134 20.10 32.38 20.45
N ILE A 135 20.83 31.99 19.41
CA ILE A 135 21.02 30.59 19.02
C ILE A 135 22.50 30.25 18.95
N PHE A 136 22.87 29.03 19.32
CA PHE A 136 24.21 28.53 19.02
C PHE A 136 24.33 28.11 17.56
N MET A 137 25.50 28.34 17.00
CA MET A 137 25.89 27.97 15.64
C MET A 137 27.12 27.09 15.67
N THR A 138 27.26 26.20 14.69
CA THR A 138 28.47 25.39 14.53
C THR A 138 28.85 25.29 13.07
N LYS A 139 30.13 25.01 12.80
CA LYS A 139 30.62 24.79 11.43
C LYS A 139 30.60 23.32 11.09
N VAL A 140 30.07 23.00 9.91
CA VAL A 140 30.02 21.63 9.39
C VAL A 140 30.50 21.58 7.94
N GLU A 141 31.07 20.43 7.55
CA GLU A 141 31.51 20.22 6.17
C GLU A 141 30.30 20.08 5.21
N GLU A 142 29.20 19.48 5.68
CA GLU A 142 28.00 19.17 4.90
C GLU A 142 26.77 19.90 5.48
N PRO A 143 26.50 21.16 5.08
CA PRO A 143 25.44 21.98 5.67
C PRO A 143 24.03 21.70 5.11
N SER A 144 23.91 20.91 4.03
CA SER A 144 22.66 20.62 3.29
C SER A 144 21.56 20.01 4.17
N LYS A 145 21.93 19.35 5.27
CA LYS A 145 21.02 18.67 6.21
C LYS A 145 20.44 19.58 7.29
N TYR A 146 20.92 20.82 7.42
CA TYR A 146 20.64 21.70 8.56
C TYR A 146 20.18 23.09 8.13
N GLY A 147 19.77 23.91 9.10
CA GLY A 147 19.48 25.32 8.88
C GLY A 147 20.76 26.15 8.81
N VAL A 148 21.04 26.75 7.67
CA VAL A 148 22.23 27.58 7.43
C VAL A 148 21.96 29.03 7.85
N ILE A 149 22.94 29.62 8.54
CA ILE A 149 22.85 30.95 9.13
C ILE A 149 23.86 31.88 8.47
N ILE A 150 23.41 33.07 8.08
CA ILE A 150 24.26 34.18 7.64
C ILE A 150 24.13 35.29 8.66
N HIS A 151 25.26 35.76 9.18
CA HIS A 151 25.28 36.77 10.24
C HIS A 151 26.39 37.81 10.06
N ASP A 152 26.24 38.96 10.73
CA ASP A 152 27.27 40.00 10.76
C ASP A 152 28.37 39.72 11.80
N GLN A 153 29.40 40.57 11.87
CA GLN A 153 30.53 40.41 12.81
C GLN A 153 30.14 40.43 14.30
N LYS A 154 28.95 40.93 14.64
CA LYS A 154 28.43 40.97 16.02
C LYS A 154 27.49 39.80 16.32
N GLY A 155 27.33 38.88 15.36
CA GLY A 155 26.43 37.73 15.47
C GLY A 155 24.97 38.05 15.16
N LYS A 156 24.63 39.23 14.62
CA LYS A 156 23.24 39.51 14.21
C LYS A 156 22.91 38.69 12.97
N ILE A 157 21.87 37.87 13.03
CA ILE A 157 21.49 37.00 11.91
C ILE A 157 20.76 37.82 10.87
N GLU A 158 21.32 37.88 9.66
CA GLU A 158 20.73 38.55 8.50
C GLU A 158 19.78 37.63 7.75
N ARG A 159 20.12 36.34 7.69
CA ARG A 159 19.33 35.34 6.98
C ARG A 159 19.44 33.97 7.65
N PHE A 160 18.31 33.31 7.78
CA PHE A 160 18.20 31.92 8.20
C PHE A 160 17.58 31.12 7.05
N VAL A 161 18.22 30.05 6.59
CA VAL A 161 17.74 29.22 5.47
C VAL A 161 17.75 27.75 5.89
N GLU A 162 16.55 27.18 6.04
CA GLU A 162 16.40 25.76 6.40
C GLU A 162 16.71 24.86 5.20
N LYS A 163 17.67 23.93 5.37
CA LYS A 163 18.04 22.85 4.43
C LYS A 163 18.17 23.35 2.98
N PRO A 164 19.11 24.28 2.70
CA PRO A 164 19.25 24.85 1.37
C PRO A 164 19.73 23.79 0.37
N LYS A 165 19.18 23.84 -0.85
CA LYS A 165 19.60 22.97 -1.97
C LYS A 165 20.96 23.37 -2.55
N GLU A 166 21.33 24.63 -2.41
CA GLU A 166 22.61 25.19 -2.86
C GLU A 166 23.48 25.51 -1.65
N PHE A 167 24.80 25.48 -1.80
CA PHE A 167 25.71 25.86 -0.74
C PHE A 167 25.66 27.37 -0.50
N ILE A 168 25.23 27.79 0.69
CA ILE A 168 25.12 29.21 1.08
C ILE A 168 26.14 29.58 2.17
N GLY A 169 26.52 28.61 3.01
CA GLY A 169 27.48 28.76 4.11
C GLY A 169 27.65 27.45 4.87
N ASP A 170 28.70 27.36 5.69
CA ASP A 170 29.07 26.19 6.50
C ASP A 170 28.64 26.32 7.97
N GLU A 171 28.11 27.48 8.37
CA GLU A 171 27.61 27.77 9.71
C GLU A 171 26.13 27.42 9.82
N ILE A 172 25.83 26.43 10.65
CA ILE A 172 24.50 25.87 10.82
C ILE A 172 23.94 26.12 12.22
N ASN A 173 22.62 26.03 12.34
CA ASN A 173 21.91 25.98 13.61
C ASN A 173 22.34 24.75 14.44
N ALA A 174 22.82 24.98 15.66
CA ALA A 174 23.29 23.94 16.56
C ALA A 174 22.17 23.31 17.43
N GLY A 175 20.92 23.78 17.34
CA GLY A 175 19.78 23.19 18.07
C GLY A 175 19.69 23.57 19.56
N LEU A 176 20.38 24.64 19.97
CA LEU A 176 20.42 25.13 21.34
C LEU A 176 20.11 26.63 21.37
N TYR A 177 19.08 27.02 22.10
CA TYR A 177 18.51 28.37 22.02
C TYR A 177 18.29 28.99 23.41
N LEU A 178 18.33 30.32 23.47
CA LEU A 178 17.90 31.13 24.61
C LEU A 178 16.95 32.23 24.12
N PHE A 179 15.73 32.25 24.64
CA PHE A 179 14.67 33.16 24.21
C PHE A 179 14.11 33.99 25.35
N ASN A 180 13.68 35.20 25.01
CA ASN A 180 12.70 35.94 25.81
C ASN A 180 11.33 35.27 25.71
N THR A 181 10.53 35.33 26.78
CA THR A 181 9.15 34.82 26.80
C THR A 181 8.25 35.45 25.73
N SER A 182 8.59 36.64 25.24
CA SER A 182 7.88 37.31 24.14
C SER A 182 7.85 36.50 22.84
N VAL A 183 8.85 35.62 22.60
CA VAL A 183 8.91 34.76 21.42
C VAL A 183 7.70 33.82 21.35
N ILE A 184 7.12 33.44 22.50
CA ILE A 184 5.95 32.54 22.56
C ILE A 184 4.75 33.15 21.82
N GLU A 185 4.61 34.49 21.82
CA GLU A 185 3.51 35.17 21.12
C GLU A 185 3.62 35.08 19.59
N ARG A 186 4.82 34.82 19.05
CA ARG A 186 5.06 34.63 17.61
C ARG A 186 4.61 33.25 17.11
N ILE A 187 4.38 32.30 18.01
CA ILE A 187 4.12 30.90 17.65
C ILE A 187 2.62 30.58 17.74
N PRO A 188 1.83 30.58 16.66
CA PRO A 188 0.40 30.29 16.73
C PRO A 188 0.09 28.88 17.27
N MET A 189 -1.13 28.65 17.78
CA MET A 189 -1.64 27.33 18.19
C MET A 189 -2.01 26.47 16.96
N GLN A 190 -1.02 26.15 16.15
CA GLN A 190 -1.13 25.32 14.94
C GLN A 190 0.25 24.74 14.59
N PRO A 191 0.35 23.73 13.70
CA PRO A 191 1.65 23.20 13.27
C PRO A 191 2.61 24.28 12.78
N THR A 192 3.71 24.47 13.50
CA THR A 192 4.67 25.56 13.31
C THR A 192 6.10 25.03 13.45
N MET A 193 6.91 25.24 12.42
CA MET A 193 8.36 24.95 12.45
C MET A 193 9.13 26.24 12.71
N LEU A 194 9.90 26.30 13.79
CA LEU A 194 10.71 27.47 14.15
C LEU A 194 11.65 27.85 13.01
N GLU A 195 12.31 26.86 12.43
CA GLU A 195 13.37 27.00 11.43
C GLU A 195 12.85 27.53 10.09
N LYS A 196 11.58 27.26 9.77
CA LYS A 196 10.95 27.71 8.51
C LYS A 196 10.14 28.98 8.65
N GLN A 197 9.59 29.26 9.83
CA GLN A 197 8.62 30.34 10.03
C GLN A 197 9.12 31.40 11.00
N VAL A 198 9.56 31.01 12.20
CA VAL A 198 9.86 31.94 13.30
C VAL A 198 11.26 32.54 13.19
N PHE A 199 12.30 31.73 12.96
CA PHE A 199 13.68 32.21 12.85
C PHE A 199 13.89 33.13 11.64
N PRO A 200 13.39 32.82 10.42
CA PRO A 200 13.50 33.74 9.30
C PRO A 200 12.80 35.09 9.59
N GLN A 201 11.64 35.05 10.25
CA GLN A 201 10.93 36.26 10.65
C GLN A 201 11.75 37.08 11.68
N MET A 202 12.22 36.45 12.75
CA MET A 202 13.03 37.12 13.78
C MET A 202 14.34 37.68 13.21
N ALA A 203 14.96 36.99 12.25
CA ALA A 203 16.14 37.49 11.54
C ALA A 203 15.80 38.76 10.74
N SER A 204 14.70 38.74 9.97
CA SER A 204 14.25 39.90 9.18
C SER A 204 13.92 41.13 10.06
N GLU A 205 13.42 40.89 11.27
CA GLU A 205 13.11 41.92 12.28
C GLU A 205 14.31 42.30 13.15
N GLN A 206 15.50 41.73 12.90
CA GLN A 206 16.74 41.97 13.66
C GLN A 206 16.62 41.62 15.16
N GLN A 207 15.84 40.59 15.46
CA GLN A 207 15.58 40.08 16.80
C GLN A 207 16.31 38.77 17.14
N LEU A 208 17.00 38.15 16.16
CA LEU A 208 17.73 36.89 16.33
C LEU A 208 19.23 37.07 16.15
N TYR A 209 20.01 36.52 17.08
CA TYR A 209 21.47 36.58 17.07
C TYR A 209 22.06 35.17 17.20
N GLY A 210 23.20 34.94 16.58
CA GLY A 210 23.94 33.69 16.58
C GLY A 210 25.28 33.84 17.32
N LEU A 211 25.61 32.85 18.15
CA LEU A 211 26.91 32.71 18.79
C LEU A 211 27.55 31.40 18.32
N ILE A 212 28.81 31.43 17.88
CA ILE A 212 29.52 30.20 17.52
C ILE A 212 29.78 29.40 18.81
N LEU A 213 29.34 28.13 18.81
CA LEU A 213 29.55 27.20 19.90
C LEU A 213 31.03 26.81 19.97
N PRO A 214 31.73 27.08 21.09
CA PRO A 214 33.09 26.62 21.26
C PRO A 214 33.13 25.12 21.58
N GLY A 215 34.16 24.44 21.09
CA GLY A 215 34.36 23.01 21.33
C GLY A 215 33.67 22.13 20.30
N PHE A 216 33.34 20.90 20.70
CA PHE A 216 32.72 19.93 19.80
C PHE A 216 31.19 20.07 19.79
N TRP A 217 30.59 19.61 18.70
CA TRP A 217 29.15 19.49 18.55
C TRP A 217 28.82 18.20 17.80
N MET A 218 27.77 17.51 18.24
CA MET A 218 27.22 16.38 17.51
C MET A 218 25.71 16.29 17.66
N ASP A 219 25.02 16.04 16.56
CA ASP A 219 23.66 15.50 16.52
C ASP A 219 23.76 13.97 16.56
N VAL A 220 23.36 13.34 17.66
CA VAL A 220 23.42 11.88 17.84
C VAL A 220 22.20 11.21 17.22
N GLY A 221 21.94 11.51 15.95
CA GLY A 221 20.79 11.13 15.12
C GLY A 221 20.71 9.65 14.75
N GLN A 222 21.88 9.03 14.56
CA GLN A 222 22.07 7.75 13.88
C GLN A 222 23.37 7.07 14.39
N PRO A 223 23.57 5.76 14.19
CA PRO A 223 24.67 5.00 14.80
C PRO A 223 26.08 5.57 14.50
N GLN A 224 26.33 6.01 13.27
CA GLN A 224 27.62 6.58 12.88
C GLN A 224 27.92 7.88 13.64
N ASP A 225 26.94 8.77 13.73
CA ASP A 225 27.08 10.05 14.46
C ASP A 225 27.17 9.82 15.97
N TYR A 226 26.51 8.78 16.48
CA TYR A 226 26.65 8.37 17.87
C TYR A 226 28.10 7.96 18.20
N LEU A 227 28.73 7.11 17.37
CA LEU A 227 30.13 6.71 17.60
C LEU A 227 31.12 7.86 17.38
N LYS A 228 30.92 8.66 16.34
CA LYS A 228 31.72 9.86 16.09
C LYS A 228 31.59 10.85 17.25
N GLY A 229 30.38 11.06 17.76
CA GLY A 229 30.12 11.87 18.93
C GLY A 229 30.78 11.31 20.19
N THR A 230 30.76 9.98 20.37
CA THR A 230 31.42 9.29 21.49
C THR A 230 32.92 9.58 21.48
N LYS A 231 33.55 9.55 20.31
CA LYS A 231 34.94 9.97 20.18
C LYS A 231 35.12 11.45 20.59
N LEU A 232 34.31 12.36 20.06
CA LEU A 232 34.42 13.80 20.34
C LEU A 232 34.22 14.15 21.82
N ILE A 233 33.24 13.54 22.49
CA ILE A 233 33.02 13.78 23.92
C ILE A 233 34.18 13.23 24.75
N LEU A 234 34.72 12.05 24.40
CA LEU A 234 35.88 11.48 25.09
C LEU A 234 37.15 12.31 24.87
N ASP A 235 37.33 12.88 23.68
CA ASP A 235 38.41 13.85 23.40
C ASP A 235 38.25 15.11 24.27
N SER A 236 37.04 15.68 24.38
CA SER A 236 36.76 16.81 25.28
C SER A 236 37.02 16.48 26.75
N MET A 237 36.59 15.29 27.20
CA MET A 237 36.84 14.80 28.56
C MET A 237 38.33 14.64 28.84
N ARG A 238 39.14 14.20 27.87
CA ARG A 238 40.59 14.12 28.02
C ARG A 238 41.23 15.49 28.26
N GLU A 239 40.69 16.54 27.67
CA GLU A 239 41.20 17.90 27.84
C GLU A 239 40.76 18.53 29.17
N LYS A 240 39.52 18.28 29.61
CA LYS A 240 38.89 18.96 30.76
C LYS A 240 38.92 18.17 32.06
N ASN A 241 38.71 16.86 31.97
CA ASN A 241 38.52 15.93 33.09
C ASN A 241 39.24 14.59 32.82
N PRO A 242 40.56 14.59 32.58
CA PRO A 242 41.31 13.39 32.23
C PRO A 242 41.24 12.29 33.29
N GLU A 243 40.93 12.63 34.54
CA GLU A 243 40.76 11.71 35.66
C GLU A 243 39.53 10.80 35.55
N GLU A 244 38.50 11.19 34.78
CA GLU A 244 37.31 10.36 34.53
C GLU A 244 37.59 9.26 33.50
N LEU A 245 38.58 9.46 32.65
CA LEU A 245 39.07 8.45 31.73
C LEU A 245 40.02 7.50 32.48
N ARG A 246 39.95 6.21 32.16
CA ARG A 246 40.92 5.26 32.73
C ARG A 246 42.32 5.60 32.18
N PRO A 247 43.34 5.73 33.05
CA PRO A 247 44.70 6.02 32.61
C PRO A 247 45.27 4.86 31.78
N ASP A 248 46.35 5.11 31.02
CA ASP A 248 47.09 4.17 30.15
C ASP A 248 47.60 2.92 30.91
N ALA A 249 46.67 2.06 31.35
CA ALA A 249 46.98 0.72 31.80
C ALA A 249 47.59 -0.04 30.62
N LYS A 250 48.46 -1.02 30.88
CA LYS A 250 49.17 -1.79 29.83
C LYS A 250 48.25 -2.36 28.74
N ASN A 251 46.98 -2.52 29.07
CA ASN A 251 45.94 -3.16 28.29
C ASN A 251 44.83 -2.20 27.82
N ILE A 252 44.96 -0.89 28.09
CA ILE A 252 44.06 0.19 27.62
C ILE A 252 44.84 1.10 26.66
N LYS A 253 44.21 1.53 25.57
CA LYS A 253 44.81 2.43 24.58
C LYS A 253 43.89 3.60 24.26
N GLY A 254 44.37 4.83 24.41
CA GLY A 254 43.61 6.04 24.06
C GLY A 254 42.46 6.31 25.04
N ASN A 255 41.41 7.00 24.58
CA ASN A 255 40.35 7.46 25.48
C ASN A 255 39.36 6.32 25.77
N VAL A 256 39.28 5.89 27.03
CA VAL A 256 38.37 4.83 27.46
C VAL A 256 37.67 5.24 28.76
N LEU A 257 36.34 5.27 28.73
CA LEU A 257 35.48 5.54 29.88
C LEU A 257 34.89 4.23 30.40
N ILE A 258 35.10 3.92 31.68
CA ILE A 258 34.65 2.66 32.28
C ILE A 258 33.92 2.98 33.58
N HIS A 259 32.65 2.58 33.65
CA HIS A 259 31.88 2.71 34.86
C HIS A 259 32.50 1.90 36.01
N PRO A 260 32.54 2.42 37.26
CA PRO A 260 33.18 1.73 38.39
C PRO A 260 32.65 0.32 38.67
N ASN A 261 31.38 0.05 38.36
CA ASN A 261 30.73 -1.26 38.59
C ASN A 261 30.98 -2.27 37.47
N ALA A 262 31.61 -1.90 36.36
CA ALA A 262 31.93 -2.82 35.27
C ALA A 262 33.07 -3.78 35.67
N LYS A 263 32.95 -5.05 35.27
CA LYS A 263 33.94 -6.09 35.55
C LYS A 263 34.70 -6.45 34.27
N ILE A 264 36.03 -6.29 34.29
CA ILE A 264 36.88 -6.49 33.12
C ILE A 264 38.03 -7.42 33.50
N ALA A 265 38.25 -8.46 32.70
CA ALA A 265 39.39 -9.37 32.86
C ALA A 265 40.74 -8.70 32.54
N GLU A 266 41.83 -9.17 33.18
CA GLU A 266 43.14 -8.52 33.13
C GLU A 266 43.81 -8.51 31.73
N ASN A 267 43.47 -9.46 30.86
CA ASN A 267 44.12 -9.68 29.56
C ASN A 267 43.32 -9.13 28.35
N CYS A 268 42.35 -8.25 28.58
CA CYS A 268 41.60 -7.57 27.51
C CYS A 268 42.40 -6.40 26.91
N LEU A 269 42.28 -6.12 25.61
CA LEU A 269 42.83 -4.92 24.97
C LEU A 269 41.71 -3.95 24.61
N ILE A 270 41.62 -2.81 25.28
CA ILE A 270 40.47 -1.90 25.16
C ILE A 270 40.92 -0.54 24.64
N GLY A 271 40.24 -0.05 23.61
CA GLY A 271 40.39 1.28 23.03
C GLY A 271 41.10 1.31 21.67
N PRO A 272 41.15 2.49 21.02
CA PRO A 272 40.66 3.79 21.48
C PRO A 272 39.14 3.96 21.38
N ASN A 273 38.62 5.02 22.04
CA ASN A 273 37.23 5.50 21.98
C ASN A 273 36.21 4.46 22.42
N VAL A 274 36.37 3.94 23.63
CA VAL A 274 35.47 2.91 24.17
C VAL A 274 34.75 3.43 25.42
N THR A 275 33.44 3.21 25.50
CA THR A 275 32.64 3.45 26.71
C THR A 275 32.08 2.13 27.22
N ILE A 276 32.23 1.86 28.51
CA ILE A 276 31.72 0.65 29.17
C ILE A 276 30.85 1.10 30.34
N ASP A 277 29.55 0.84 30.22
CA ASP A 277 28.56 1.29 31.19
C ASP A 277 28.42 0.34 32.38
N GLU A 278 27.55 0.67 33.32
CA GLU A 278 27.37 -0.06 34.57
C GLU A 278 26.95 -1.52 34.37
N ASP A 279 27.35 -2.38 35.31
CA ASP A 279 27.05 -3.81 35.33
C ASP A 279 27.52 -4.63 34.10
N CYS A 280 28.38 -4.06 33.24
CA CYS A 280 28.96 -4.79 32.12
C CYS A 280 30.01 -5.81 32.59
N ILE A 281 30.10 -6.95 31.89
CA ILE A 281 31.07 -8.02 32.14
C ILE A 281 31.87 -8.25 30.86
N ILE A 282 33.19 -8.12 30.95
CA ILE A 282 34.11 -8.31 29.82
C ILE A 282 35.07 -9.44 30.20
N ASP A 283 34.85 -10.61 29.59
CA ASP A 283 35.65 -11.81 29.81
C ASP A 283 37.06 -11.69 29.19
N GLU A 284 37.91 -12.65 29.53
CA GLU A 284 39.31 -12.68 29.14
C GLU A 284 39.58 -12.61 27.63
N GLY A 285 40.66 -11.92 27.25
CA GLY A 285 41.17 -11.84 25.88
C GLY A 285 40.29 -11.06 24.90
N VAL A 286 39.31 -10.30 25.39
CA VAL A 286 38.45 -9.44 24.56
C VAL A 286 39.23 -8.24 24.02
N ARG A 287 38.90 -7.81 22.80
CA ARG A 287 39.45 -6.62 22.14
C ARG A 287 38.35 -5.67 21.71
N LEU A 288 38.46 -4.39 22.04
CA LEU A 288 37.44 -3.38 21.75
C LEU A 288 38.08 -2.13 21.14
N GLN A 289 37.48 -1.59 20.07
CA GLN A 289 37.92 -0.32 19.46
C GLN A 289 36.72 0.45 18.90
N ASN A 290 36.58 1.73 19.23
CA ASN A 290 35.44 2.57 18.82
C ASN A 290 34.09 1.90 19.16
N VAL A 291 33.92 1.49 20.41
CA VAL A 291 32.74 0.74 20.86
C VAL A 291 32.05 1.45 22.02
N ALA A 292 30.73 1.62 21.94
CA ALA A 292 29.91 2.03 23.08
C ALA A 292 29.13 0.83 23.63
N ILE A 293 29.32 0.51 24.91
CA ILE A 293 28.72 -0.67 25.55
C ILE A 293 27.76 -0.21 26.64
N LEU A 294 26.46 -0.40 26.41
CA LEU A 294 25.38 -0.02 27.32
C LEU A 294 25.20 -1.04 28.45
N LYS A 295 24.50 -0.57 29.50
CA LYS A 295 24.37 -1.25 30.79
C LYS A 295 24.04 -2.74 30.72
N GLY A 296 24.73 -3.52 31.56
CA GLY A 296 24.47 -4.95 31.79
C GLY A 296 24.95 -5.89 30.70
N THR A 297 25.74 -5.41 29.73
CA THR A 297 26.24 -6.22 28.61
C THR A 297 27.36 -7.17 29.03
N HIS A 298 27.29 -8.43 28.59
CA HIS A 298 28.32 -9.46 28.77
C HIS A 298 29.01 -9.81 27.45
N ILE A 299 30.29 -9.51 27.33
CA ILE A 299 31.14 -9.93 26.21
C ILE A 299 31.97 -11.14 26.64
N LYS A 300 31.76 -12.29 26.00
CA LYS A 300 32.48 -13.52 26.33
C LYS A 300 33.88 -13.57 25.74
N SER A 301 34.68 -14.50 26.25
CA SER A 301 36.13 -14.58 26.03
C SER A 301 36.56 -14.57 24.55
N HIS A 302 37.72 -13.96 24.31
CA HIS A 302 38.44 -13.95 23.03
C HIS A 302 37.67 -13.34 21.85
N THR A 303 36.80 -12.38 22.13
CA THR A 303 36.00 -11.67 21.12
C THR A 303 36.62 -10.33 20.76
N TRP A 304 36.62 -9.97 19.49
CA TRP A 304 37.05 -8.67 18.97
C TRP A 304 35.86 -7.93 18.37
N ILE A 305 35.61 -6.71 18.85
CA ILE A 305 34.54 -5.84 18.37
C ILE A 305 35.14 -4.48 17.98
N GLN A 306 34.73 -3.99 16.82
CA GLN A 306 35.14 -2.69 16.33
C GLN A 306 33.99 -1.92 15.65
N ASP A 307 33.94 -0.61 15.88
CA ASP A 307 33.01 0.33 15.25
C ASP A 307 31.52 -0.06 15.48
N ALA A 308 31.15 -0.24 16.77
CA ALA A 308 29.84 -0.78 17.16
C ALA A 308 29.26 -0.18 18.44
N ILE A 309 27.94 -0.27 18.60
CA ILE A 309 27.21 0.06 19.83
C ILE A 309 26.53 -1.23 20.33
N LEU A 310 26.85 -1.66 21.54
CA LEU A 310 26.22 -2.80 22.19
C LEU A 310 25.14 -2.32 23.15
N GLY A 311 23.89 -2.62 22.85
CA GLY A 311 22.71 -2.22 23.60
C GLY A 311 22.56 -2.92 24.94
N TRP A 312 21.56 -2.53 25.74
CA TRP A 312 21.43 -3.00 27.12
C TRP A 312 21.31 -4.50 27.23
N LYS A 313 22.04 -5.07 28.19
CA LYS A 313 22.01 -6.49 28.59
C LYS A 313 22.51 -7.47 27.53
N CYS A 314 23.28 -7.01 26.54
CA CYS A 314 23.67 -7.84 25.39
C CYS A 314 24.56 -9.00 25.83
N VAL A 315 24.49 -10.14 25.14
CA VAL A 315 25.44 -11.25 25.34
C VAL A 315 26.16 -11.56 24.04
N VAL A 316 27.42 -11.13 23.93
CA VAL A 316 28.26 -11.45 22.78
C VAL A 316 28.99 -12.77 23.04
N GLY A 317 28.91 -13.69 22.07
CA GLY A 317 29.50 -15.03 22.14
C GLY A 317 31.04 -15.02 22.25
N LYS A 318 31.62 -16.21 22.46
CA LYS A 318 33.09 -16.41 22.48
C LYS A 318 33.65 -16.45 21.06
N TRP A 319 34.91 -16.05 20.88
CA TRP A 319 35.64 -16.14 19.61
C TRP A 319 34.93 -15.43 18.43
N LYS A 320 34.22 -14.33 18.72
CA LYS A 320 33.55 -13.53 17.70
C LYS A 320 34.49 -12.45 17.19
N MET A 321 34.41 -12.16 15.90
CA MET A 321 35.08 -11.03 15.28
C MET A 321 34.01 -10.23 14.54
N GLU A 322 33.65 -9.10 15.11
CA GLU A 322 32.64 -8.19 14.58
C GLU A 322 33.34 -6.89 14.20
N HIS A 323 33.40 -6.61 12.90
CA HIS A 323 34.07 -5.42 12.37
C HIS A 323 33.19 -4.82 11.27
N PHE A 324 32.71 -3.59 11.49
CA PHE A 324 31.88 -2.90 10.52
C PHE A 324 32.77 -1.94 9.72
N HIS A 325 32.89 -2.18 8.41
CA HIS A 325 33.62 -1.29 7.51
C HIS A 325 32.63 -0.31 6.88
N ASN A 326 32.85 0.99 7.08
CA ASN A 326 32.03 2.10 6.56
C ASN A 326 30.58 2.18 7.10
N SER A 327 30.18 1.30 8.03
CA SER A 327 28.92 1.33 8.77
C SER A 327 29.20 1.21 10.28
N ALA A 328 28.33 1.73 11.13
CA ALA A 328 28.38 1.51 12.58
C ALA A 328 27.37 0.41 12.92
N GLY A 329 27.80 -0.66 13.57
CA GLY A 329 26.90 -1.77 13.94
C GLY A 329 26.15 -1.50 15.24
N LEU A 330 24.84 -1.78 15.29
CA LEU A 330 24.03 -1.71 16.52
C LEU A 330 23.65 -3.13 16.95
N PHE A 331 23.94 -3.49 18.20
CA PHE A 331 23.49 -4.75 18.80
C PHE A 331 22.50 -4.44 19.92
N SER A 332 21.44 -5.23 20.10
CA SER A 332 20.57 -5.12 21.28
C SER A 332 20.16 -6.51 21.75
N THR A 333 19.86 -6.68 23.04
CA THR A 333 19.42 -7.97 23.60
C THR A 333 17.94 -8.18 23.35
N LEU A 334 17.62 -8.33 22.08
CA LEU A 334 16.65 -9.31 21.70
C LEU A 334 17.48 -10.51 21.25
N GLN A 335 17.24 -11.67 21.85
CA GLN A 335 17.76 -12.92 21.32
C GLN A 335 17.51 -12.93 19.81
N TYR A 336 18.52 -13.24 18.98
CA TYR A 336 18.24 -13.53 17.59
C TYR A 336 18.12 -12.29 16.67
N ASN A 337 19.14 -11.95 15.88
CA ASN A 337 19.14 -11.28 14.57
C ASN A 337 17.88 -10.56 14.02
N VAL A 338 18.09 -9.36 13.45
CA VAL A 338 17.81 -8.98 12.05
C VAL A 338 18.49 -7.61 11.80
N ASP A 339 19.25 -7.48 10.71
CA ASP A 339 19.98 -6.28 10.28
C ASP A 339 19.06 -5.06 10.04
N ASP A 340 19.52 -3.83 10.35
CA ASP A 340 18.74 -2.57 10.37
C ASP A 340 18.22 -2.03 9.01
N SER A 341 18.23 -2.83 7.95
CA SER A 341 17.70 -2.45 6.63
C SER A 341 16.34 -3.08 6.31
N CYS A 342 15.73 -3.71 7.31
CA CYS A 342 14.71 -4.74 7.18
C CYS A 342 13.46 -4.33 7.97
N ASN A 343 12.86 -3.18 7.61
CA ASN A 343 11.75 -2.56 8.35
C ASN A 343 10.37 -2.78 7.70
N GLU A 344 10.33 -3.55 6.62
CA GLU A 344 9.11 -3.91 5.91
C GLU A 344 9.15 -5.41 5.57
N CYS A 345 7.99 -6.04 5.41
CA CYS A 345 7.85 -7.45 5.06
C CYS A 345 8.21 -7.71 3.58
N THR A 346 9.38 -7.28 3.14
CA THR A 346 9.82 -7.30 1.74
C THR A 346 10.69 -8.51 1.44
N TYR A 347 10.69 -8.91 0.17
CA TYR A 347 11.53 -9.98 -0.36
C TYR A 347 13.02 -9.79 -0.02
N ASP A 348 13.52 -8.56 -0.11
CA ASP A 348 14.92 -8.21 0.21
C ASP A 348 15.24 -8.45 1.68
N CYS A 349 14.25 -8.27 2.56
CA CYS A 349 14.47 -8.40 3.98
C CYS A 349 14.66 -9.87 4.42
N PHE A 350 13.86 -10.78 3.88
CA PHE A 350 14.01 -12.21 4.15
C PHE A 350 15.24 -12.84 3.49
N PHE A 351 15.79 -12.19 2.45
CA PHE A 351 16.75 -12.83 1.54
C PHE A 351 18.14 -12.18 1.47
N LYS A 352 18.25 -10.84 1.52
CA LYS A 352 19.55 -10.13 1.48
C LYS A 352 20.43 -10.46 2.68
N TYR A 353 19.81 -10.89 3.77
CA TYR A 353 20.46 -11.32 4.99
C TYR A 353 20.30 -12.83 5.17
N ASN A 354 21.40 -13.51 5.47
CA ASN A 354 21.45 -14.96 5.58
C ASN A 354 20.89 -15.44 6.93
N PHE A 355 19.62 -15.16 7.19
CA PHE A 355 18.93 -15.45 8.45
C PHE A 355 18.64 -16.94 8.62
N SER A 356 18.74 -17.46 9.85
CA SER A 356 18.19 -18.79 10.15
C SER A 356 16.66 -18.76 10.19
N THR A 357 16.04 -19.92 10.03
CA THR A 357 14.58 -20.08 10.06
C THR A 357 13.92 -19.51 11.32
N ALA A 358 14.60 -19.56 12.47
CA ALA A 358 14.08 -19.00 13.72
C ALA A 358 14.00 -17.47 13.70
N GLU A 359 14.93 -16.83 12.98
CA GLU A 359 15.01 -15.38 12.84
C GLU A 359 14.03 -14.89 11.79
N GLN A 360 13.87 -15.64 10.69
CA GLN A 360 12.82 -15.40 9.70
C GLN A 360 11.42 -15.53 10.32
N CYS A 361 11.24 -16.44 11.29
CA CYS A 361 10.00 -16.53 12.07
C CYS A 361 9.79 -15.28 12.95
N GLN A 362 10.82 -14.82 13.67
CA GLN A 362 10.72 -13.60 14.49
C GLN A 362 10.45 -12.35 13.64
N LEU A 363 11.08 -12.26 12.47
CA LEU A 363 10.84 -11.20 11.49
C LEU A 363 9.37 -11.22 11.05
N ALA A 364 8.87 -12.39 10.65
CA ALA A 364 7.47 -12.58 10.27
C ALA A 364 6.48 -12.21 11.40
N MET A 365 6.81 -12.49 12.65
CA MET A 365 5.95 -12.17 13.80
C MET A 365 5.93 -10.69 14.19
N ASN A 366 7.03 -9.97 13.99
CA ASN A 366 7.23 -8.64 14.57
C ASN A 366 7.09 -7.49 13.56
N GLN A 367 7.39 -7.71 12.28
CA GLN A 367 7.53 -6.65 11.27
C GLN A 367 6.49 -6.73 10.15
N CYS A 368 5.75 -7.83 10.06
CA CYS A 368 4.76 -8.02 9.01
C CYS A 368 3.34 -7.79 9.56
N GLU A 369 2.79 -6.61 9.32
CA GLU A 369 1.36 -6.32 9.53
C GLU A 369 0.54 -7.00 8.43
N PHE A 370 -0.45 -7.80 8.82
CA PHE A 370 -1.34 -8.50 7.88
C PHE A 370 -2.79 -8.26 8.25
N ASP A 371 -3.62 -8.02 7.24
CA ASP A 371 -5.05 -7.80 7.42
C ASP A 371 -5.83 -9.13 7.66
N GLN A 372 -5.28 -10.28 7.22
CA GLN A 372 -5.96 -11.58 7.25
C GLN A 372 -5.09 -12.72 7.84
N VAL A 373 -4.13 -13.27 7.06
CA VAL A 373 -3.34 -14.46 7.44
C VAL A 373 -1.86 -14.29 7.08
N ASN A 374 -0.99 -14.39 8.08
CA ASN A 374 0.46 -14.27 7.91
C ASN A 374 1.08 -15.61 7.47
N PHE A 375 1.18 -15.85 6.15
CA PHE A 375 1.76 -17.09 5.62
C PHE A 375 3.27 -17.23 5.86
N PHE A 376 4.01 -16.13 6.03
CA PHE A 376 5.41 -16.20 6.47
C PHE A 376 5.53 -16.79 7.89
N MET A 377 4.65 -16.41 8.81
CA MET A 377 4.59 -17.00 10.15
C MET A 377 4.22 -18.49 10.06
N VAL A 378 3.26 -18.85 9.21
CA VAL A 378 2.89 -20.26 8.98
C VAL A 378 4.11 -21.06 8.50
N PHE A 379 4.85 -20.56 7.51
CA PHE A 379 6.00 -21.26 6.96
C PHE A 379 7.19 -21.31 7.94
N PHE A 380 7.65 -20.15 8.42
CA PHE A 380 8.86 -20.06 9.23
C PHE A 380 8.65 -20.47 10.69
N CYS A 381 7.50 -20.16 11.29
CA CYS A 381 7.23 -20.47 12.70
C CYS A 381 6.59 -21.84 12.90
N TYR A 382 5.50 -22.15 12.19
CA TYR A 382 4.76 -23.39 12.42
C TYR A 382 5.41 -24.59 11.72
N PHE A 383 5.85 -24.43 10.48
CA PHE A 383 6.50 -25.50 9.72
C PHE A 383 8.03 -25.49 9.81
N SER A 384 8.62 -24.55 10.57
CA SER A 384 10.07 -24.44 10.74
C SER A 384 10.82 -24.45 9.40
N GLY A 385 10.30 -23.74 8.39
CA GLY A 385 10.92 -23.63 7.06
C GLY A 385 10.88 -24.92 6.22
N SER A 386 10.11 -25.94 6.64
CA SER A 386 10.03 -27.22 5.93
C SER A 386 9.15 -27.11 4.67
N THR A 387 9.79 -27.10 3.50
CA THR A 387 9.11 -27.10 2.20
C THR A 387 8.38 -28.41 1.91
N LEU A 388 8.79 -29.53 2.52
CA LEU A 388 8.18 -30.85 2.31
C LEU A 388 6.73 -30.94 2.78
N ILE A 389 6.35 -30.19 3.83
CA ILE A 389 4.99 -30.18 4.37
C ILE A 389 4.23 -28.96 3.86
N PHE A 390 4.90 -27.81 3.81
CA PHE A 390 4.27 -26.56 3.40
C PHE A 390 3.76 -26.62 1.95
N ILE A 391 4.57 -27.10 1.00
CA ILE A 391 4.17 -27.09 -0.42
C ILE A 391 2.89 -27.91 -0.67
N PRO A 392 2.76 -29.18 -0.22
CA PRO A 392 1.52 -29.93 -0.41
C PRO A 392 0.30 -29.30 0.27
N LEU A 393 0.47 -28.76 1.48
CA LEU A 393 -0.62 -28.10 2.22
C LEU A 393 -1.08 -26.82 1.54
N THR A 394 -0.12 -26.07 1.01
CA THR A 394 -0.38 -24.87 0.23
C THR A 394 -1.09 -25.20 -1.09
N ILE A 395 -0.68 -26.24 -1.82
CA ILE A 395 -1.39 -26.68 -3.03
C ILE A 395 -2.84 -27.07 -2.71
N PHE A 396 -3.05 -27.77 -1.59
CA PHE A 396 -4.38 -28.13 -1.11
C PHE A 396 -5.22 -26.88 -0.77
N PHE A 397 -4.62 -25.91 -0.08
CA PHE A 397 -5.29 -24.65 0.27
C PHE A 397 -5.62 -23.79 -0.96
N ILE A 398 -4.70 -23.72 -1.93
CA ILE A 398 -4.94 -23.09 -3.25
C ILE A 398 -6.15 -23.74 -3.91
N TYR A 399 -6.20 -25.07 -3.97
CA TYR A 399 -7.35 -25.77 -4.56
C TYR A 399 -8.68 -25.38 -3.89
N LEU A 400 -8.71 -25.32 -2.55
CA LEU A 400 -9.90 -24.89 -1.79
C LEU A 400 -10.30 -23.44 -2.10
N LEU A 401 -9.35 -22.51 -2.10
CA LEU A 401 -9.60 -21.11 -2.42
C LEU A 401 -10.14 -20.95 -3.85
N PHE A 402 -9.52 -21.62 -4.81
CA PHE A 402 -9.99 -21.61 -6.20
C PHE A 402 -11.41 -22.16 -6.34
N GLY A 403 -11.72 -23.27 -5.66
CA GLY A 403 -13.07 -23.82 -5.64
C GLY A 403 -14.08 -22.84 -5.03
N PHE A 404 -13.72 -22.19 -3.93
CA PHE A 404 -14.55 -21.18 -3.28
C PHE A 404 -14.80 -19.95 -4.16
N ILE A 405 -13.74 -19.39 -4.75
CA ILE A 405 -13.84 -18.22 -5.63
C ILE A 405 -14.68 -18.57 -6.85
N SER A 406 -14.40 -19.70 -7.51
CA SER A 406 -15.13 -20.13 -8.70
C SER A 406 -16.63 -20.26 -8.42
N ALA A 407 -17.01 -20.90 -7.31
CA ALA A 407 -18.41 -21.04 -6.94
C ALA A 407 -19.07 -19.70 -6.56
N THR A 408 -18.36 -18.82 -5.83
CA THR A 408 -18.85 -17.46 -5.53
C THR A 408 -19.15 -16.67 -6.81
N VAL A 409 -18.23 -16.75 -7.75
CA VAL A 409 -18.33 -16.07 -9.03
C VAL A 409 -19.47 -16.64 -9.89
N GLU A 410 -19.56 -17.97 -9.99
CA GLU A 410 -20.58 -18.62 -10.82
C GLU A 410 -21.99 -18.45 -10.26
N GLU A 411 -22.21 -18.66 -8.95
CA GLU A 411 -23.53 -18.67 -8.33
C GLU A 411 -24.04 -17.27 -7.98
N TYR A 412 -23.16 -16.33 -7.60
CA TYR A 412 -23.59 -15.04 -7.07
C TYR A 412 -23.24 -13.86 -7.98
N ILE A 413 -21.97 -13.73 -8.41
CA ILE A 413 -21.53 -12.55 -9.20
C ILE A 413 -22.10 -12.62 -10.61
N ALA A 414 -21.85 -13.72 -11.34
CA ALA A 414 -22.30 -13.85 -12.73
C ALA A 414 -23.82 -13.86 -12.84
N GLU A 415 -24.52 -14.56 -11.94
CA GLU A 415 -25.99 -14.52 -11.87
C GLU A 415 -26.50 -13.12 -11.53
N GLY A 416 -25.87 -12.43 -10.57
CA GLY A 416 -26.32 -11.13 -10.11
C GLY A 416 -26.15 -10.05 -11.16
N ILE A 417 -24.99 -10.01 -11.83
CA ILE A 417 -24.73 -9.09 -12.93
C ILE A 417 -25.69 -9.36 -14.10
N THR A 418 -25.96 -10.63 -14.42
CA THR A 418 -26.92 -11.00 -15.47
C THR A 418 -28.33 -10.51 -15.12
N PHE A 419 -28.79 -10.80 -13.90
CA PHE A 419 -30.09 -10.36 -13.41
C PHE A 419 -30.24 -8.85 -13.41
N ILE A 420 -29.24 -8.10 -12.92
CA ILE A 420 -29.24 -6.64 -12.91
C ILE A 420 -29.29 -6.09 -14.34
N SER A 421 -28.53 -6.68 -15.25
CA SER A 421 -28.47 -6.25 -16.65
C SER A 421 -29.81 -6.47 -17.36
N GLU A 422 -30.45 -7.63 -17.14
CA GLU A 422 -31.78 -7.93 -17.66
C GLU A 422 -32.86 -7.02 -17.07
N TYR A 423 -32.81 -6.77 -15.75
CA TYR A 423 -33.75 -5.91 -15.05
C TYR A 423 -33.67 -4.45 -15.53
N LEU A 424 -32.45 -3.94 -15.74
CA LEU A 424 -32.20 -2.57 -16.22
C LEU A 424 -32.24 -2.45 -17.76
N GLN A 425 -32.43 -3.56 -18.48
CA GLN A 425 -32.43 -3.61 -19.96
C GLN A 425 -31.13 -3.06 -20.58
N LEU A 426 -30.00 -3.30 -19.94
CA LEU A 426 -28.68 -2.89 -20.43
C LEU A 426 -28.25 -3.78 -21.60
N SER A 427 -27.54 -3.21 -22.58
CA SER A 427 -26.84 -4.03 -23.57
C SER A 427 -25.66 -4.75 -22.88
N GLU A 428 -25.31 -5.95 -23.36
CA GLU A 428 -24.14 -6.69 -22.84
C GLU A 428 -22.86 -5.84 -22.87
N ALA A 429 -22.66 -5.06 -23.93
CA ALA A 429 -21.52 -4.16 -24.05
C ALA A 429 -21.55 -3.02 -23.01
N LEU A 430 -22.72 -2.49 -22.66
CA LEU A 430 -22.85 -1.42 -21.67
C LEU A 430 -22.66 -1.95 -20.24
N ALA A 431 -23.28 -3.08 -19.93
CA ALA A 431 -23.12 -3.73 -18.64
C ALA A 431 -21.65 -4.13 -18.39
N ALA A 432 -20.95 -4.60 -19.44
CA ALA A 432 -19.53 -4.93 -19.37
C ALA A 432 -18.65 -3.72 -19.01
N VAL A 433 -18.87 -2.57 -19.65
CA VAL A 433 -18.01 -1.38 -19.52
C VAL A 433 -18.29 -0.59 -18.24
N THR A 434 -19.43 -0.82 -17.61
CA THR A 434 -19.85 -0.07 -16.42
C THR A 434 -19.78 -0.94 -15.17
N LEU A 435 -20.60 -1.97 -15.09
CA LEU A 435 -20.73 -2.80 -13.88
C LEU A 435 -19.53 -3.74 -13.75
N LEU A 436 -19.20 -4.47 -14.82
CA LEU A 436 -18.12 -5.46 -14.79
C LEU A 436 -16.74 -4.79 -14.75
N ALA A 437 -16.51 -3.74 -15.55
CA ALA A 437 -15.24 -3.00 -15.55
C ALA A 437 -14.94 -2.32 -14.21
N LEU A 438 -15.97 -1.74 -13.55
CA LEU A 438 -15.81 -1.14 -12.22
C LEU A 438 -15.53 -2.20 -11.16
N ALA A 439 -16.25 -3.32 -11.20
CA ALA A 439 -16.07 -4.42 -10.26
C ALA A 439 -14.65 -5.00 -10.33
N ASN A 440 -14.13 -5.16 -11.55
CA ASN A 440 -12.82 -5.75 -11.79
C ASN A 440 -11.67 -4.75 -11.56
N GLY A 441 -11.79 -3.54 -12.11
CA GLY A 441 -10.68 -2.59 -12.10
C GLY A 441 -10.57 -1.70 -10.85
N ALA A 442 -11.54 -1.71 -9.93
CA ALA A 442 -11.48 -0.88 -8.72
C ALA A 442 -10.34 -1.27 -7.77
N GLY A 443 -10.06 -2.57 -7.64
CA GLY A 443 -8.93 -3.07 -6.85
C GLY A 443 -7.59 -2.57 -7.40
N ASP A 444 -7.39 -2.71 -8.71
CA ASP A 444 -6.18 -2.26 -9.42
C ASP A 444 -5.90 -0.77 -9.21
N VAL A 445 -6.96 0.06 -9.19
CA VAL A 445 -6.84 1.50 -8.93
C VAL A 445 -6.32 1.78 -7.51
N ILE A 446 -6.86 1.09 -6.51
CA ILE A 446 -6.47 1.27 -5.11
C ILE A 446 -5.03 0.82 -4.92
N THR A 447 -4.69 -0.39 -5.39
CA THR A 447 -3.34 -0.96 -5.32
C THR A 447 -2.32 -0.04 -5.98
N ALA A 448 -2.63 0.50 -7.17
CA ALA A 448 -1.73 1.41 -7.86
C ALA A 448 -1.44 2.72 -7.08
N ILE A 449 -2.47 3.29 -6.43
CA ILE A 449 -2.36 4.52 -5.64
C ILE A 449 -1.59 4.31 -4.32
N VAL A 450 -1.70 3.13 -3.73
CA VAL A 450 -0.96 2.75 -2.52
C VAL A 450 0.50 2.48 -2.87
N ALA A 451 0.77 1.68 -3.91
CA ALA A 451 2.11 1.31 -4.34
C ALA A 451 2.95 2.49 -4.84
N SER A 452 2.33 3.58 -5.31
CA SER A 452 3.05 4.76 -5.81
C SER A 452 3.78 5.58 -4.74
N GLY A 453 3.62 5.24 -3.46
CA GLY A 453 4.33 5.85 -2.33
C GLY A 453 5.60 5.11 -1.90
N ALA A 454 5.90 3.93 -2.47
CA ALA A 454 7.08 3.12 -2.13
C ALA A 454 8.25 3.36 -3.09
N GLU A 455 9.49 3.08 -2.65
CA GLU A 455 10.68 3.11 -3.53
C GLU A 455 10.50 2.14 -4.71
N GLY A 456 10.78 2.58 -5.94
CA GLY A 456 10.56 1.78 -7.16
C GLY A 456 9.10 1.63 -7.60
N GLY A 457 8.15 2.33 -6.97
CA GLY A 457 6.70 2.16 -7.19
C GLY A 457 6.21 2.38 -8.62
N ILE A 458 6.98 3.02 -9.52
CA ILE A 458 6.59 3.22 -10.93
C ILE A 458 6.79 1.95 -11.75
N SER A 459 7.97 1.34 -11.67
CA SER A 459 8.28 0.08 -12.37
C SER A 459 7.38 -1.05 -11.86
N TYR A 460 7.20 -1.14 -10.54
CA TYR A 460 6.25 -2.09 -9.94
C TYR A 460 4.82 -1.89 -10.46
N ASN A 461 4.31 -0.65 -10.49
CA ASN A 461 2.97 -0.36 -10.99
C ASN A 461 2.79 -0.72 -12.47
N ILE A 462 3.84 -0.54 -13.28
CA ILE A 462 3.80 -0.91 -14.70
C ILE A 462 3.84 -2.42 -14.85
N GLY A 463 4.74 -3.10 -14.13
CA GLY A 463 4.82 -4.55 -14.12
C GLY A 463 3.50 -5.18 -13.68
N ALA A 464 2.90 -4.70 -12.59
CA ALA A 464 1.64 -5.21 -12.09
C ALA A 464 0.47 -4.95 -13.06
N LEU A 465 0.27 -3.71 -13.51
CA LEU A 465 -0.88 -3.36 -14.36
C LEU A 465 -0.76 -3.91 -15.79
N TYR A 466 0.43 -3.87 -16.40
CA TYR A 466 0.63 -4.46 -17.73
C TYR A 466 0.76 -5.99 -17.67
N GLY A 467 1.31 -6.57 -16.62
CA GLY A 467 1.35 -8.02 -16.42
C GLY A 467 -0.05 -8.61 -16.29
N ALA A 468 -0.85 -8.06 -15.36
CA ALA A 468 -2.26 -8.43 -15.19
C ALA A 468 -3.07 -8.16 -16.47
N GLY A 469 -2.93 -6.96 -17.04
CA GLY A 469 -3.59 -6.58 -18.29
C GLY A 469 -3.25 -7.50 -19.45
N PHE A 470 -1.99 -7.90 -19.58
CA PHE A 470 -1.55 -8.83 -20.61
C PHE A 470 -2.14 -10.22 -20.39
N PHE A 471 -2.11 -10.76 -19.16
CA PHE A 471 -2.72 -12.05 -18.84
C PHE A 471 -4.23 -12.05 -19.13
N VAL A 472 -4.96 -11.02 -18.72
CA VAL A 472 -6.40 -10.87 -18.98
C VAL A 472 -6.66 -10.76 -20.49
N CYS A 473 -5.94 -9.90 -21.19
CA CYS A 473 -6.12 -9.70 -22.63
C CYS A 473 -5.60 -10.87 -23.49
N SER A 474 -5.03 -11.91 -22.88
CA SER A 474 -4.50 -13.08 -23.59
C SER A 474 -5.10 -14.38 -23.06
N MET A 475 -4.64 -14.88 -21.92
CA MET A 475 -5.08 -16.16 -21.35
C MET A 475 -6.54 -16.16 -20.95
N VAL A 476 -7.04 -15.09 -20.33
CA VAL A 476 -8.47 -15.05 -19.96
C VAL A 476 -9.32 -15.07 -21.22
N ILE A 477 -9.04 -14.21 -22.21
CA ILE A 477 -9.76 -14.24 -23.50
C ILE A 477 -9.64 -15.61 -24.19
N CYS A 478 -8.48 -16.24 -24.15
CA CYS A 478 -8.29 -17.61 -24.65
C CYS A 478 -9.25 -18.60 -23.96
N LEU A 479 -9.25 -18.63 -22.63
CA LEU A 479 -10.12 -19.51 -21.83
C LEU A 479 -11.60 -19.21 -22.05
N THR A 480 -11.98 -17.93 -22.15
CA THR A 480 -13.34 -17.49 -22.43
C THR A 480 -13.83 -17.99 -23.80
N ILE A 481 -13.01 -17.86 -24.84
CA ILE A 481 -13.35 -18.37 -26.18
C ILE A 481 -13.43 -19.91 -26.17
N LEU A 482 -12.55 -20.59 -25.44
CA LEU A 482 -12.53 -22.05 -25.35
C LEU A 482 -13.70 -22.62 -24.51
N ALA A 483 -14.14 -21.88 -23.49
CA ALA A 483 -15.29 -22.22 -22.66
C ALA A 483 -16.63 -21.95 -23.38
N SER A 484 -16.64 -21.08 -24.39
CA SER A 484 -17.82 -20.80 -25.19
C SER A 484 -18.14 -21.95 -26.14
N THR A 485 -19.41 -22.33 -26.20
CA THR A 485 -19.91 -23.39 -27.09
C THR A 485 -20.09 -22.92 -28.54
N GLU A 486 -20.04 -21.61 -28.79
CA GLU A 486 -20.28 -21.00 -30.10
C GLU A 486 -19.22 -19.98 -30.50
N ILE A 487 -19.19 -19.60 -31.79
CA ILE A 487 -18.37 -18.49 -32.26
C ILE A 487 -18.93 -17.19 -31.69
N ILE A 488 -18.07 -16.41 -31.05
CA ILE A 488 -18.43 -15.15 -30.40
C ILE A 488 -18.34 -14.05 -31.46
N ILE A 489 -19.41 -13.29 -31.63
CA ILE A 489 -19.44 -12.13 -32.53
C ILE A 489 -19.26 -10.90 -31.66
N VAL A 490 -18.16 -10.17 -31.83
CA VAL A 490 -17.86 -8.99 -31.03
C VAL A 490 -18.27 -7.73 -31.80
N ASP A 491 -18.88 -6.77 -31.11
CA ASP A 491 -19.25 -5.50 -31.72
C ASP A 491 -18.03 -4.69 -32.19
N LYS A 492 -18.10 -4.13 -33.39
CA LYS A 492 -17.00 -3.35 -33.99
C LYS A 492 -16.65 -2.12 -33.14
N SER A 493 -17.65 -1.50 -32.54
CA SER A 493 -17.49 -0.36 -31.64
C SER A 493 -16.69 -0.73 -30.40
N THR A 494 -16.86 -1.93 -29.86
CA THR A 494 -16.10 -2.43 -28.70
C THR A 494 -14.61 -2.53 -29.02
N ILE A 495 -14.22 -3.14 -30.14
CA ILE A 495 -12.80 -3.23 -30.52
C ILE A 495 -12.19 -1.85 -30.76
N PHE A 496 -12.89 -0.98 -31.50
CA PHE A 496 -12.37 0.36 -31.78
C PHE A 496 -12.22 1.21 -30.51
N ARG A 497 -13.18 1.10 -29.59
CA ARG A 497 -13.16 1.79 -28.30
C ARG A 497 -12.11 1.15 -27.39
N ASP A 498 -12.32 -0.06 -26.90
CA ASP A 498 -11.54 -0.57 -25.77
C ASP A 498 -10.15 -0.99 -26.21
N VAL A 499 -10.02 -1.83 -27.24
CA VAL A 499 -8.70 -2.25 -27.75
C VAL A 499 -7.95 -1.06 -28.36
N GLY A 500 -8.64 -0.18 -29.08
CA GLY A 500 -8.04 1.01 -29.68
C GLY A 500 -7.51 2.02 -28.66
N PHE A 501 -8.29 2.34 -27.62
CA PHE A 501 -7.81 3.21 -26.54
C PHE A 501 -6.73 2.53 -25.70
N TYR A 502 -6.77 1.20 -25.52
CA TYR A 502 -5.66 0.48 -24.88
C TYR A 502 -4.36 0.61 -25.69
N ILE A 503 -4.41 0.38 -27.01
CA ILE A 503 -3.25 0.59 -27.90
C ILE A 503 -2.71 2.02 -27.76
N LEU A 504 -3.60 3.03 -27.77
CA LEU A 504 -3.20 4.43 -27.58
C LEU A 504 -2.49 4.64 -26.25
N SER A 505 -3.04 4.13 -25.15
CA SER A 505 -2.45 4.22 -23.81
C SER A 505 -1.08 3.55 -23.75
N THR A 506 -0.91 2.38 -24.36
CA THR A 506 0.39 1.69 -24.43
C THR A 506 1.43 2.47 -25.22
N VAL A 507 1.04 3.08 -26.34
CA VAL A 507 1.94 3.98 -27.11
C VAL A 507 2.36 5.20 -26.29
N VAL A 508 1.43 5.77 -25.52
CA VAL A 508 1.71 6.89 -24.62
C VAL A 508 2.67 6.47 -23.50
N THR A 509 2.51 5.28 -22.92
CA THR A 509 3.47 4.74 -21.95
C THR A 509 4.87 4.59 -22.57
N PHE A 510 4.97 4.03 -23.78
CA PHE A 510 6.26 3.96 -24.51
C PHE A 510 6.90 5.34 -24.74
N PHE A 511 6.09 6.34 -25.05
CA PHE A 511 6.58 7.70 -25.23
C PHE A 511 7.13 8.29 -23.93
N TYR A 512 6.48 8.06 -22.79
CA TYR A 512 6.98 8.50 -21.49
C TYR A 512 8.24 7.73 -21.07
N ALA A 513 8.29 6.43 -21.34
CA ALA A 513 9.47 5.59 -21.13
C ALA A 513 10.67 6.11 -21.93
N TYR A 514 10.44 6.59 -23.15
CA TYR A 514 11.46 7.23 -23.98
C TYR A 514 11.90 8.60 -23.46
N GLN A 515 10.99 9.39 -22.86
CA GLN A 515 11.35 10.67 -22.25
C GLN A 515 12.15 10.54 -20.96
N GLY A 516 12.11 9.37 -20.32
CA GLY A 516 12.81 9.09 -19.06
C GLY A 516 12.20 9.77 -17.83
N LYS A 517 11.14 10.57 -17.98
CA LYS A 517 10.44 11.22 -16.86
C LYS A 517 8.92 11.30 -17.07
N ILE A 518 8.18 11.15 -15.98
CA ILE A 518 6.73 11.37 -15.90
C ILE A 518 6.47 12.73 -15.24
N TYR A 519 5.72 13.59 -15.93
CA TYR A 519 5.32 14.91 -15.45
C TYR A 519 3.82 14.94 -15.06
N ILE A 520 3.40 16.00 -14.37
CA ILE A 520 1.99 16.20 -13.97
C ILE A 520 1.07 16.16 -15.21
N TRP A 521 1.47 16.82 -16.30
CA TRP A 521 0.71 16.79 -17.56
C TRP A 521 0.64 15.39 -18.17
N SER A 522 1.67 14.57 -17.98
CA SER A 522 1.68 13.17 -18.43
C SER A 522 0.60 12.35 -17.71
N ALA A 523 0.47 12.53 -16.40
CA ALA A 523 -0.56 11.89 -15.58
C ALA A 523 -1.97 12.40 -15.91
N ILE A 524 -2.15 13.72 -16.08
CA ILE A 524 -3.42 14.32 -16.51
C ILE A 524 -3.84 13.78 -17.89
N PHE A 525 -2.88 13.54 -18.79
CA PHE A 525 -3.19 13.04 -20.13
C PHE A 525 -3.85 11.65 -20.11
N PHE A 526 -3.41 10.73 -19.23
CA PHE A 526 -4.08 9.44 -19.02
C PHE A 526 -5.56 9.62 -18.59
N LEU A 527 -5.82 10.53 -17.65
CA LEU A 527 -7.19 10.85 -17.21
C LEU A 527 -8.03 11.46 -18.34
N VAL A 528 -7.42 12.29 -19.20
CA VAL A 528 -8.10 12.85 -20.38
C VAL A 528 -8.46 11.76 -21.38
N ILE A 529 -7.59 10.79 -21.64
CA ILE A 529 -7.88 9.66 -22.53
C ILE A 529 -9.12 8.92 -22.02
N TYR A 530 -9.22 8.66 -20.72
CA TYR A 530 -10.40 8.02 -20.11
C TYR A 530 -11.68 8.83 -20.30
N LEU A 531 -11.62 10.15 -20.08
CA LEU A 531 -12.77 11.03 -20.30
C LEU A 531 -13.24 11.00 -21.76
N GLN A 532 -12.32 10.88 -22.72
CA GLN A 532 -12.68 10.77 -24.14
C GLN A 532 -13.30 9.41 -24.47
N GLN A 533 -12.78 8.32 -23.90
CA GLN A 533 -13.38 6.99 -24.02
C GLN A 533 -14.81 6.98 -23.49
N ASN A 534 -15.06 7.54 -22.30
CA ASN A 534 -16.39 7.64 -21.70
C ASN A 534 -17.37 8.49 -22.50
N LYS A 535 -16.92 9.58 -23.12
CA LYS A 535 -17.76 10.34 -24.05
C LYS A 535 -18.19 9.51 -25.25
N LEU A 536 -17.29 8.68 -25.77
CA LEU A 536 -17.58 7.79 -26.89
C LEU A 536 -18.59 6.70 -26.47
N ILE A 537 -18.51 6.18 -25.25
CA ILE A 537 -19.49 5.23 -24.67
C ILE A 537 -20.88 5.85 -24.64
N LEU A 538 -21.00 7.04 -24.02
CA LEU A 538 -22.27 7.77 -23.93
C LEU A 538 -22.86 8.10 -25.31
N TYR A 539 -22.00 8.42 -26.29
CA TYR A 539 -22.44 8.65 -27.67
C TYR A 539 -23.01 7.38 -28.32
N PHE A 540 -22.33 6.24 -28.19
CA PHE A 540 -22.83 4.98 -28.75
C PHE A 540 -24.13 4.50 -28.08
N ASP A 541 -24.25 4.65 -26.76
CA ASP A 541 -25.50 4.32 -26.05
C ASP A 541 -26.65 5.23 -26.47
N TYR A 542 -26.41 6.54 -26.56
CA TYR A 542 -27.40 7.49 -27.05
C TYR A 542 -27.88 7.11 -28.46
N MET A 543 -26.95 6.73 -29.35
CA MET A 543 -27.28 6.27 -30.70
C MET A 543 -28.07 4.96 -30.69
N MET A 544 -27.75 4.01 -29.81
CA MET A 544 -28.50 2.76 -29.67
C MET A 544 -29.93 3.00 -29.16
N VAL A 545 -30.09 3.81 -28.11
CA VAL A 545 -31.41 4.20 -27.60
C VAL A 545 -32.22 4.92 -28.67
N LEU A 546 -31.58 5.83 -29.43
CA LEU A 546 -32.22 6.52 -30.54
C LEU A 546 -32.66 5.54 -31.65
N VAL A 547 -31.83 4.55 -31.99
CA VAL A 547 -32.17 3.52 -32.98
C VAL A 547 -33.33 2.66 -32.51
N VAL A 548 -33.34 2.19 -31.27
CA VAL A 548 -34.44 1.41 -30.67
C VAL A 548 -35.72 2.25 -30.62
N TYR A 549 -35.63 3.52 -30.21
CA TYR A 549 -36.76 4.45 -30.22
C TYR A 549 -37.33 4.66 -31.63
N ILE A 550 -36.46 4.82 -32.64
CA ILE A 550 -36.85 4.94 -34.04
C ILE A 550 -37.51 3.63 -34.52
N GLN A 551 -36.97 2.47 -34.15
CA GLN A 551 -37.52 1.15 -34.51
C GLN A 551 -38.91 0.94 -33.91
N ASP A 552 -39.11 1.18 -32.62
CA ASP A 552 -40.42 1.06 -31.97
C ASP A 552 -41.44 2.00 -32.62
N ARG A 553 -41.04 3.24 -32.95
CA ARG A 553 -41.85 4.17 -33.72
C ARG A 553 -42.20 3.68 -35.13
N LEU A 554 -41.28 3.01 -35.80
CA LEU A 554 -41.50 2.44 -37.13
C LEU A 554 -42.42 1.23 -37.08
N GLU A 555 -42.27 0.35 -36.09
CA GLU A 555 -43.16 -0.80 -35.87
C GLU A 555 -44.58 -0.36 -35.47
N GLN A 556 -44.71 0.64 -34.62
CA GLN A 556 -46.01 1.27 -34.31
C GLN A 556 -46.66 1.83 -35.57
N ARG A 557 -45.91 2.58 -36.39
CA ARG A 557 -46.42 3.10 -37.67
C ARG A 557 -46.80 1.99 -38.65
N GLU A 558 -46.08 0.88 -38.67
CA GLU A 558 -46.41 -0.28 -39.51
C GLU A 558 -47.71 -0.93 -39.04
N LYS A 559 -47.90 -1.12 -37.72
CA LYS A 559 -49.16 -1.60 -37.13
C LYS A 559 -50.33 -0.68 -37.45
N ASP A 560 -50.18 0.63 -37.26
CA ASP A 560 -51.20 1.63 -37.59
C ASP A 560 -51.58 1.60 -39.07
N LEU A 561 -50.58 1.46 -39.96
CA LEU A 561 -50.81 1.36 -41.41
C LEU A 561 -51.52 0.06 -41.81
N ILE A 562 -51.19 -1.06 -41.17
CA ILE A 562 -51.88 -2.35 -41.38
C ILE A 562 -53.32 -2.27 -40.90
N GLU A 563 -53.58 -1.65 -39.74
CA GLU A 563 -54.92 -1.46 -39.19
C GLU A 563 -55.77 -0.56 -40.10
N ILE A 564 -55.21 0.55 -40.58
CA ILE A 564 -55.86 1.43 -41.57
C ILE A 564 -56.12 0.69 -42.89
N ALA A 565 -55.19 -0.15 -43.34
CA ALA A 565 -55.36 -0.95 -44.56
C ALA A 565 -56.44 -2.03 -44.39
N GLN A 566 -56.54 -2.66 -43.22
CA GLN A 566 -57.60 -3.61 -42.87
C GLN A 566 -58.97 -2.92 -42.79
N MET A 567 -59.04 -1.74 -42.15
CA MET A 567 -60.25 -0.91 -42.12
C MET A 567 -60.70 -0.49 -43.52
N LYS A 568 -59.76 -0.11 -44.40
CA LYS A 568 -60.07 0.22 -45.81
C LYS A 568 -60.49 -1.00 -46.60
N ALA A 569 -59.84 -2.16 -46.41
CA ALA A 569 -60.21 -3.40 -47.07
C ALA A 569 -61.61 -3.88 -46.62
N GLU A 570 -61.98 -3.71 -45.35
CA GLU A 570 -63.34 -3.97 -44.85
C GLU A 570 -64.37 -2.96 -45.39
N ALA A 571 -64.00 -1.68 -45.51
CA ALA A 571 -64.84 -0.67 -46.15
C ALA A 571 -65.06 -0.92 -47.65
N GLU A 572 -64.04 -1.40 -48.37
CA GLU A 572 -64.13 -1.82 -49.78
C GLU A 572 -64.88 -3.15 -49.94
N LYS A 573 -64.81 -4.07 -48.96
CA LYS A 573 -65.61 -5.31 -48.95
C LYS A 573 -67.12 -5.05 -48.78
N ASN A 574 -67.48 -3.94 -48.13
CA ASN A 574 -68.86 -3.50 -47.92
C ASN A 574 -69.41 -2.59 -49.04
N SER A 575 -68.63 -2.32 -50.08
CA SER A 575 -69.07 -1.56 -51.26
C SER A 575 -68.87 -2.36 -52.55
N ILE A 576 -69.94 -2.99 -53.03
CA ILE A 576 -69.97 -3.61 -54.35
C ILE A 576 -69.91 -2.50 -55.42
N ASN A 577 -68.79 -2.38 -56.15
CA ASN A 577 -68.79 -2.47 -57.61
C ASN A 577 -67.37 -2.50 -58.23
N PRO A 578 -67.15 -3.22 -59.35
CA PRO A 578 -65.84 -3.47 -59.94
C PRO A 578 -65.53 -2.47 -61.07
N SER A 579 -64.41 -1.75 -61.01
CA SER A 579 -63.68 -1.30 -62.21
C SER A 579 -62.35 -0.61 -61.87
N ALA A 580 -61.42 -0.70 -62.82
CA ALA A 580 -60.23 0.14 -63.00
C ALA A 580 -58.97 -0.18 -62.18
N GLN A 581 -58.31 -1.24 -62.64
CA GLN A 581 -56.90 -1.25 -63.05
C GLN A 581 -56.27 0.14 -63.30
N SER A 582 -55.27 0.54 -62.49
CA SER A 582 -53.92 0.98 -62.92
C SER A 582 -53.20 1.73 -61.79
N LEU A 583 -52.02 1.23 -61.38
CA LEU A 583 -50.83 2.01 -60.99
C LEU A 583 -49.74 1.06 -60.51
N LYS A 584 -49.00 0.49 -61.48
CA LYS A 584 -47.60 0.08 -61.28
C LYS A 584 -46.77 1.35 -61.23
N ASN A 585 -46.03 1.59 -60.14
CA ASN A 585 -44.57 1.85 -60.17
C ASN A 585 -44.00 2.24 -58.78
N ASN A 586 -43.38 1.25 -58.14
CA ASN A 586 -41.95 1.25 -57.76
C ASN A 586 -41.38 2.36 -56.85
N PRO A 587 -41.70 2.34 -55.54
CA PRO A 587 -40.72 2.60 -54.47
C PRO A 587 -40.51 1.39 -53.53
N LEU A 588 -41.46 0.44 -53.54
CA LEU A 588 -41.51 -0.72 -52.63
C LEU A 588 -40.40 -1.75 -52.84
N LYS A 589 -39.75 -1.78 -54.02
CA LYS A 589 -38.71 -2.78 -54.31
C LYS A 589 -37.36 -2.43 -53.64
N LYS A 590 -37.03 -1.14 -53.50
CA LYS A 590 -35.82 -0.70 -52.75
C LYS A 590 -35.98 -0.86 -51.24
N LEU A 591 -37.19 -0.59 -50.71
CA LEU A 591 -37.53 -0.82 -49.30
C LEU A 591 -37.60 -2.31 -48.94
N LYS A 592 -38.15 -3.18 -49.81
CA LYS A 592 -38.14 -4.63 -49.59
C LYS A 592 -36.73 -5.25 -49.59
N THR A 593 -35.79 -4.70 -50.36
CA THR A 593 -34.43 -5.26 -50.43
C THR A 593 -33.62 -4.87 -49.19
N PHE A 594 -33.84 -3.67 -48.64
CA PHE A 594 -33.26 -3.24 -47.37
C PHE A 594 -33.90 -3.96 -46.17
N GLY A 595 -35.25 -4.03 -46.13
CA GLY A 595 -36.00 -4.76 -45.11
C GLY A 595 -35.72 -6.26 -45.10
N ASN A 596 -35.51 -6.90 -46.26
CA ASN A 596 -35.17 -8.32 -46.31
C ASN A 596 -33.75 -8.61 -45.80
N ASN A 597 -32.78 -7.72 -46.01
CA ASN A 597 -31.42 -7.91 -45.48
C ASN A 597 -31.39 -7.72 -43.95
N VAL A 598 -32.18 -6.78 -43.42
CA VAL A 598 -32.33 -6.53 -41.98
C VAL A 598 -33.16 -7.64 -41.31
N ALA A 599 -34.23 -8.10 -41.93
CA ALA A 599 -35.04 -9.23 -41.44
C ALA A 599 -34.27 -10.56 -41.45
N LYS A 600 -33.33 -10.76 -42.39
CA LYS A 600 -32.44 -11.93 -42.40
C LYS A 600 -31.45 -11.89 -41.23
N MET A 601 -30.97 -10.70 -40.86
CA MET A 601 -30.13 -10.47 -39.68
C MET A 601 -30.92 -10.69 -38.37
N MET A 602 -32.15 -10.17 -38.30
CA MET A 602 -33.06 -10.37 -37.15
C MET A 602 -33.52 -11.83 -36.99
N ASN A 603 -33.84 -12.55 -38.07
CA ASN A 603 -34.23 -13.96 -37.97
C ASN A 603 -33.09 -14.84 -37.46
N THR A 604 -31.83 -14.43 -37.65
CA THR A 604 -30.67 -15.13 -37.10
C THR A 604 -30.54 -14.87 -35.59
N LEU A 605 -30.80 -13.63 -35.13
CA LEU A 605 -30.79 -13.26 -33.70
C LEU A 605 -32.00 -13.80 -32.92
N VAL A 606 -33.18 -13.81 -33.52
CA VAL A 606 -34.42 -14.33 -32.90
C VAL A 606 -34.42 -15.86 -32.88
N ALA A 607 -33.88 -16.54 -33.90
CA ALA A 607 -33.67 -17.98 -33.87
C ALA A 607 -32.68 -18.39 -32.76
N LYS A 608 -31.64 -17.57 -32.53
CA LYS A 608 -30.69 -17.76 -31.41
C LYS A 608 -31.38 -17.64 -30.06
N LYS A 609 -32.22 -16.61 -29.87
CA LYS A 609 -33.04 -16.41 -28.65
C LYS A 609 -34.05 -17.55 -28.41
N LYS A 610 -34.57 -18.17 -29.48
CA LYS A 610 -35.54 -19.27 -29.38
C LYS A 610 -34.88 -20.63 -29.13
N LEU A 611 -33.69 -20.85 -29.69
CA LEU A 611 -32.84 -22.02 -29.39
C LEU A 611 -32.30 -21.97 -27.95
N LEU A 612 -31.89 -20.79 -27.48
CA LEU A 612 -31.48 -20.58 -26.08
C LEU A 612 -32.64 -20.87 -25.11
N LYS A 613 -33.86 -20.40 -25.39
CA LYS A 613 -35.06 -20.71 -24.57
C LYS A 613 -35.50 -22.19 -24.60
N GLN A 614 -35.13 -22.94 -25.63
CA GLN A 614 -35.42 -24.39 -25.70
C GLN A 614 -34.31 -25.23 -25.07
N ALA A 615 -33.09 -24.70 -24.97
CA ALA A 615 -31.99 -25.33 -24.23
C ALA A 615 -32.13 -25.19 -22.71
N THR A 616 -32.83 -24.16 -22.20
CA THR A 616 -33.03 -23.93 -20.75
C THR A 616 -34.15 -24.76 -20.12
N VAL A 617 -34.90 -25.55 -20.89
CA VAL A 617 -36.09 -26.30 -20.40
C VAL A 617 -35.83 -27.81 -20.23
N LEU A 618 -34.57 -28.25 -20.27
CA LEU A 618 -34.21 -29.68 -20.15
C LEU A 618 -33.44 -30.06 -18.87
N THR A 619 -33.43 -29.20 -17.85
CA THR A 619 -32.83 -29.54 -16.55
C THR A 619 -33.75 -29.14 -15.41
N GLU A 620 -34.93 -29.74 -15.35
CA GLU A 620 -35.70 -29.85 -14.10
C GLU A 620 -36.13 -31.30 -13.93
N GLY A 621 -35.80 -31.85 -12.77
CA GLY A 621 -36.20 -33.18 -12.33
C GLY A 621 -35.03 -33.93 -11.75
N GLU A 622 -34.73 -33.72 -10.47
CA GLU A 622 -34.30 -34.83 -9.63
C GLU A 622 -34.67 -34.58 -8.18
N ASP A 623 -35.30 -35.61 -7.63
CA ASP A 623 -36.04 -35.67 -6.38
C ASP A 623 -35.12 -35.75 -5.15
N ASP A 624 -35.67 -35.39 -3.99
CA ASP A 624 -35.09 -35.38 -2.62
C ASP A 624 -34.66 -36.77 -2.06
N GLU A 625 -34.30 -37.75 -2.89
CA GLU A 625 -33.76 -39.06 -2.46
C GLU A 625 -32.22 -39.17 -2.62
N GLY A 626 -31.53 -38.10 -3.06
CA GLY A 626 -30.16 -38.17 -3.59
C GLY A 626 -28.98 -38.02 -2.62
N ASP A 627 -29.15 -37.63 -1.35
CA ASP A 627 -28.01 -37.26 -0.50
C ASP A 627 -27.17 -38.47 -0.05
N ASP A 628 -27.80 -39.62 0.20
CA ASP A 628 -27.10 -40.86 0.57
C ASP A 628 -26.41 -41.53 -0.63
N GLN A 629 -26.94 -41.34 -1.84
CA GLN A 629 -26.37 -41.90 -3.08
C GLN A 629 -25.18 -41.06 -3.59
N LYS A 630 -25.20 -39.74 -3.33
CA LYS A 630 -24.08 -38.83 -3.64
C LYS A 630 -22.81 -39.19 -2.89
N TRP A 631 -22.91 -39.51 -1.59
CA TRP A 631 -21.72 -39.85 -0.80
C TRP A 631 -21.12 -41.21 -1.19
N SER A 632 -21.95 -42.21 -1.53
CA SER A 632 -21.42 -43.52 -1.94
C SER A 632 -20.60 -43.44 -3.22
N ASP A 633 -21.05 -42.60 -4.16
CA ASP A 633 -20.48 -42.46 -5.50
C ASP A 633 -19.24 -41.55 -5.56
N MET A 634 -19.01 -40.76 -4.51
CA MET A 634 -17.83 -39.89 -4.43
C MET A 634 -16.53 -40.70 -4.38
N ASN A 635 -15.54 -40.22 -5.14
CA ASN A 635 -14.18 -40.76 -5.07
C ASN A 635 -13.51 -40.36 -3.73
N ILE A 636 -12.38 -41.01 -3.40
CA ILE A 636 -11.69 -40.78 -2.12
C ILE A 636 -11.28 -39.31 -1.97
N PHE A 637 -10.90 -38.67 -3.07
CA PHE A 637 -10.53 -37.26 -3.07
C PHE A 637 -11.72 -36.37 -2.71
N GLU A 638 -12.87 -36.53 -3.37
CA GLU A 638 -14.12 -35.79 -3.08
C GLU A 638 -14.58 -35.98 -1.64
N LYS A 639 -14.48 -37.21 -1.10
CA LYS A 639 -14.80 -37.49 0.32
C LYS A 639 -13.91 -36.74 1.29
N ILE A 640 -12.62 -36.56 0.96
CA ILE A 640 -11.67 -35.78 1.75
C ILE A 640 -11.97 -34.28 1.63
N MET A 641 -12.35 -33.80 0.44
CA MET A 641 -12.66 -32.39 0.20
C MET A 641 -13.99 -31.94 0.81
N PHE A 642 -14.99 -32.81 0.83
CA PHE A 642 -16.37 -32.47 1.19
C PHE A 642 -16.53 -31.70 2.52
N PRO A 643 -15.89 -32.06 3.64
CA PRO A 643 -16.05 -31.31 4.89
C PRO A 643 -15.56 -29.86 4.78
N PHE A 644 -14.49 -29.63 4.01
CA PHE A 644 -13.93 -28.29 3.81
C PHE A 644 -14.81 -27.47 2.87
N GLU A 645 -15.23 -28.06 1.75
CA GLU A 645 -16.15 -27.41 0.81
C GLU A 645 -17.50 -27.08 1.46
N PHE A 646 -18.03 -27.97 2.31
CA PHE A 646 -19.26 -27.75 3.04
C PHE A 646 -19.18 -26.53 3.96
N VAL A 647 -18.09 -26.39 4.74
CA VAL A 647 -17.88 -25.22 5.61
C VAL A 647 -17.84 -23.93 4.79
N LEU A 648 -17.12 -23.94 3.67
CA LEU A 648 -16.99 -22.79 2.79
C LEU A 648 -18.34 -22.43 2.12
N GLN A 649 -19.11 -23.42 1.68
CA GLN A 649 -20.46 -23.22 1.14
C GLN A 649 -21.42 -22.68 2.21
N PHE A 650 -21.35 -23.21 3.43
CA PHE A 650 -22.15 -22.72 4.54
C PHE A 650 -21.87 -21.25 4.84
N LEU A 651 -20.58 -20.88 4.93
CA LEU A 651 -20.16 -19.49 5.14
C LEU A 651 -20.70 -18.55 4.05
N ARG A 652 -20.61 -18.97 2.77
CA ARG A 652 -21.22 -18.24 1.64
C ARG A 652 -22.72 -18.05 1.83
N LYS A 653 -23.47 -19.12 2.07
CA LYS A 653 -24.94 -19.06 2.19
C LYS A 653 -25.42 -18.16 3.32
N ILE A 654 -24.71 -18.14 4.46
CA ILE A 654 -25.12 -17.28 5.59
C ILE A 654 -24.68 -15.83 5.40
N THR A 655 -23.59 -15.57 4.68
CA THR A 655 -23.06 -14.20 4.48
C THR A 655 -23.55 -13.54 3.20
N MET A 656 -24.17 -14.29 2.28
CA MET A 656 -24.67 -13.78 1.00
C MET A 656 -26.15 -14.14 0.80
N PRO A 657 -27.04 -13.16 0.59
CA PRO A 657 -28.44 -13.45 0.32
C PRO A 657 -28.62 -14.02 -1.10
N PRO A 658 -29.76 -14.65 -1.41
CA PRO A 658 -29.99 -15.29 -2.70
C PRO A 658 -30.02 -14.28 -3.86
N VAL A 659 -29.51 -14.71 -5.01
CA VAL A 659 -29.39 -13.89 -6.23
C VAL A 659 -30.48 -14.22 -7.24
N GLN A 660 -30.87 -15.49 -7.32
CA GLN A 660 -31.95 -15.97 -8.17
C GLN A 660 -33.27 -16.06 -7.41
N LYS A 661 -34.38 -15.89 -8.14
CA LYS A 661 -35.73 -16.02 -7.58
C LYS A 661 -36.07 -17.45 -7.16
N SER A 662 -35.52 -18.46 -7.85
CA SER A 662 -35.69 -19.89 -7.57
C SER A 662 -35.06 -20.32 -6.25
N GLU A 663 -33.98 -19.65 -5.83
CA GLU A 663 -33.22 -19.96 -4.61
C GLU A 663 -33.63 -19.09 -3.43
N TYR A 664 -34.72 -18.34 -3.57
CA TYR A 664 -35.17 -17.40 -2.55
C TYR A 664 -35.66 -18.13 -1.30
N ASP A 665 -34.95 -17.95 -0.19
CA ASP A 665 -35.38 -18.40 1.14
C ASP A 665 -35.70 -17.19 2.04
N LYS A 666 -36.95 -17.15 2.51
CA LYS A 666 -37.49 -16.08 3.36
C LYS A 666 -36.82 -16.02 4.73
N ILE A 667 -36.57 -17.17 5.37
CA ILE A 667 -35.95 -17.24 6.70
C ILE A 667 -34.49 -16.78 6.60
N LEU A 668 -33.78 -17.26 5.58
CA LEU A 668 -32.40 -16.88 5.35
C LEU A 668 -32.29 -15.36 5.11
N CYS A 669 -33.16 -14.75 4.30
CA CYS A 669 -33.17 -13.30 4.09
C CYS A 669 -33.41 -12.50 5.38
N ILE A 670 -34.27 -12.99 6.28
CA ILE A 670 -34.57 -12.33 7.56
C ILE A 670 -33.36 -12.40 8.51
N LEU A 671 -32.66 -13.53 8.54
CA LEU A 671 -31.53 -13.76 9.46
C LEU A 671 -30.19 -13.26 8.92
N TRP A 672 -30.05 -13.18 7.60
CA TRP A 672 -28.84 -12.78 6.88
C TRP A 672 -28.17 -11.48 7.40
N PRO A 673 -28.89 -10.41 7.79
CA PRO A 673 -28.25 -9.17 8.25
C PRO A 673 -27.28 -9.32 9.42
N PHE A 674 -27.39 -10.37 10.24
CA PHE A 674 -26.44 -10.64 11.33
C PHE A 674 -25.06 -11.08 10.79
N PRO A 675 -24.93 -12.27 10.16
CA PRO A 675 -23.66 -12.70 9.58
C PRO A 675 -23.18 -11.82 8.42
N GLY A 676 -24.09 -11.26 7.62
CA GLY A 676 -23.75 -10.43 6.46
C GLY A 676 -23.07 -9.11 6.84
N ILE A 677 -23.63 -8.35 7.78
CA ILE A 677 -23.03 -7.07 8.21
C ILE A 677 -21.74 -7.30 8.99
N PHE A 678 -21.69 -8.36 9.82
CA PHE A 678 -20.45 -8.76 10.47
C PHE A 678 -19.34 -9.00 9.44
N PHE A 679 -19.65 -9.76 8.38
CA PHE A 679 -18.71 -10.04 7.31
C PHE A 679 -18.32 -8.77 6.53
N ILE A 680 -19.26 -7.87 6.25
CA ILE A 680 -18.94 -6.60 5.57
C ILE A 680 -17.93 -5.79 6.39
N LEU A 681 -18.13 -5.67 7.72
CA LEU A 681 -17.18 -4.98 8.59
C LEU A 681 -15.81 -5.64 8.65
N PHE A 682 -15.78 -6.97 8.65
CA PHE A 682 -14.55 -7.74 8.56
C PHE A 682 -13.81 -7.44 7.24
N GLY A 683 -14.50 -7.52 6.11
CA GLY A 683 -13.90 -7.34 4.79
C GLY A 683 -13.39 -5.93 4.50
N ILE A 684 -13.94 -4.89 5.16
CA ILE A 684 -13.44 -3.51 5.04
C ILE A 684 -12.42 -3.13 6.13
N GLY A 685 -11.97 -4.09 6.95
CA GLY A 685 -10.98 -3.85 8.01
C GLY A 685 -11.47 -2.98 9.17
N GLN A 686 -12.78 -2.88 9.39
CA GLN A 686 -13.38 -2.04 10.44
C GLN A 686 -14.01 -2.86 11.57
N LEU A 687 -13.75 -4.17 11.63
CA LEU A 687 -14.29 -5.04 12.67
C LEU A 687 -13.57 -4.84 14.00
N THR A 688 -14.03 -3.88 14.79
CA THR A 688 -13.70 -3.74 16.21
C THR A 688 -14.89 -4.15 17.08
N LEU A 689 -14.63 -4.57 18.32
CA LEU A 689 -15.70 -4.91 19.26
C LEU A 689 -16.67 -3.73 19.45
N GLU A 690 -16.13 -2.51 19.48
CA GLU A 690 -16.90 -1.26 19.57
C GLU A 690 -17.78 -1.06 18.33
N ASN A 691 -17.20 -1.15 17.13
CA ASN A 691 -17.95 -0.95 15.89
C ASN A 691 -19.07 -1.99 15.72
N TYR A 692 -18.81 -3.24 16.09
CA TYR A 692 -19.80 -4.29 16.01
C TYR A 692 -20.97 -4.07 16.98
N LEU A 693 -20.68 -3.77 18.26
CA LEU A 693 -21.71 -3.62 19.29
C LEU A 693 -22.55 -2.35 19.11
N TYR A 694 -21.94 -1.22 18.76
CA TYR A 694 -22.63 0.07 18.71
C TYR A 694 -23.27 0.39 17.36
N TYR A 695 -22.75 -0.13 16.25
CA TYR A 695 -23.26 0.19 14.91
C TYR A 695 -23.79 -1.04 14.17
N ALA A 696 -23.01 -2.11 14.07
CA ALA A 696 -23.37 -3.26 13.23
C ALA A 696 -24.58 -4.01 13.77
N LEU A 697 -24.57 -4.37 15.04
CA LEU A 697 -25.61 -5.17 15.66
C LEU A 697 -26.98 -4.46 15.65
N PRO A 698 -27.10 -3.17 16.03
CA PRO A 698 -28.35 -2.42 15.87
C PRO A 698 -28.84 -2.36 14.42
N LEU A 699 -27.93 -2.17 13.45
CA LEU A 699 -28.27 -2.14 12.03
C LEU A 699 -28.78 -3.51 11.54
N SER A 700 -28.14 -4.62 11.96
CA SER A 700 -28.58 -5.98 11.68
C SER A 700 -29.99 -6.22 12.20
N PHE A 701 -30.28 -5.84 13.45
CA PHE A 701 -31.64 -5.95 14.00
C PHE A 701 -32.67 -5.12 13.21
N PHE A 702 -32.33 -3.89 12.85
CA PHE A 702 -33.21 -3.02 12.08
C PHE A 702 -33.53 -3.60 10.69
N LEU A 703 -32.52 -4.08 9.97
CA LEU A 703 -32.68 -4.69 8.64
C LEU A 703 -33.44 -6.02 8.73
N SER A 704 -33.18 -6.85 9.74
CA SER A 704 -33.94 -8.07 9.97
C SER A 704 -35.42 -7.80 10.27
N MET A 705 -35.73 -6.75 11.05
CA MET A 705 -37.12 -6.32 11.27
C MET A 705 -37.76 -5.81 9.97
N PHE A 706 -37.02 -5.05 9.15
CA PHE A 706 -37.50 -4.57 7.85
C PHE A 706 -37.86 -5.74 6.92
N PHE A 707 -36.97 -6.73 6.77
CA PHE A 707 -37.26 -7.92 5.96
C PHE A 707 -38.44 -8.70 6.52
N TYR A 708 -38.51 -8.91 7.83
CA TYR A 708 -39.65 -9.58 8.46
C TYR A 708 -40.99 -8.87 8.14
N TYR A 709 -41.08 -7.56 8.35
CA TYR A 709 -42.34 -6.82 8.14
C TYR A 709 -42.78 -6.73 6.69
N THR A 710 -41.82 -6.63 5.77
CA THR A 710 -42.12 -6.54 4.34
C THR A 710 -42.43 -7.90 3.72
N GLN A 711 -41.95 -9.00 4.34
CA GLN A 711 -42.12 -10.36 3.83
C GLN A 711 -43.20 -11.16 4.55
N LYS A 712 -43.68 -10.73 5.73
CA LYS A 712 -44.66 -11.52 6.53
C LYS A 712 -45.90 -11.94 5.75
N ASP A 713 -46.38 -11.10 4.82
CA ASP A 713 -47.61 -11.32 4.05
C ASP A 713 -47.37 -11.97 2.67
N LEU A 714 -46.11 -12.23 2.29
CA LEU A 714 -45.74 -12.94 1.06
C LEU A 714 -45.87 -14.46 1.24
N GLU A 715 -46.43 -15.13 0.24
CA GLU A 715 -46.43 -16.60 0.14
C GLU A 715 -45.00 -17.15 -0.01
N GLU A 716 -44.80 -18.42 0.34
CA GLU A 716 -43.46 -19.05 0.43
C GLU A 716 -42.70 -19.07 -0.91
N SER A 717 -43.42 -19.04 -2.04
CA SER A 717 -42.88 -19.01 -3.40
C SER A 717 -42.82 -17.61 -4.03
N GLU A 718 -43.31 -16.57 -3.34
CA GLU A 718 -43.32 -15.20 -3.87
C GLU A 718 -42.10 -14.40 -3.42
N VAL A 719 -41.48 -13.69 -4.37
CA VAL A 719 -40.32 -12.82 -4.14
C VAL A 719 -40.74 -11.35 -3.95
N PRO A 720 -40.07 -10.58 -3.08
CA PRO A 720 -40.40 -9.17 -2.84
C PRO A 720 -40.14 -8.28 -4.06
N SER A 721 -40.89 -7.17 -4.20
CA SER A 721 -40.74 -6.23 -5.32
C SER A 721 -39.36 -5.55 -5.39
N TYR A 722 -38.68 -5.44 -4.25
CA TYR A 722 -37.34 -4.89 -4.12
C TYR A 722 -36.23 -5.96 -4.23
N PHE A 723 -36.53 -7.15 -4.76
CA PHE A 723 -35.55 -8.24 -4.93
C PHE A 723 -34.27 -7.80 -5.67
N ILE A 724 -34.37 -6.85 -6.61
CA ILE A 724 -33.21 -6.23 -7.27
C ILE A 724 -32.18 -5.65 -6.29
N ILE A 725 -32.63 -5.09 -5.16
CA ILE A 725 -31.75 -4.55 -4.12
C ILE A 725 -31.02 -5.69 -3.41
N ILE A 726 -31.72 -6.80 -3.13
CA ILE A 726 -31.13 -8.00 -2.51
C ILE A 726 -30.07 -8.60 -3.43
N THR A 727 -30.40 -8.79 -4.71
CA THR A 727 -29.47 -9.29 -5.74
C THR A 727 -28.23 -8.39 -5.86
N THR A 728 -28.43 -7.06 -5.89
CA THR A 728 -27.32 -6.09 -5.97
C THR A 728 -26.42 -6.18 -4.73
N LEU A 729 -27.00 -6.22 -3.55
CA LEU A 729 -26.27 -6.36 -2.30
C LEU A 729 -25.47 -7.67 -2.25
N SER A 730 -26.09 -8.78 -2.63
CA SER A 730 -25.43 -10.09 -2.72
C SER A 730 -24.27 -10.09 -3.70
N THR A 731 -24.45 -9.49 -4.87
CA THR A 731 -23.38 -9.34 -5.89
C THR A 731 -22.19 -8.57 -5.31
N CYS A 732 -22.44 -7.47 -4.60
CA CYS A 732 -21.39 -6.68 -3.95
C CYS A 732 -20.65 -7.47 -2.86
N ILE A 733 -21.36 -8.25 -2.05
CA ILE A 733 -20.74 -9.10 -1.03
C ILE A 733 -19.92 -10.22 -1.69
N GLY A 734 -20.37 -10.75 -2.83
CA GLY A 734 -19.63 -11.74 -3.60
C GLY A 734 -18.33 -11.19 -4.15
N LEU A 735 -18.34 -9.94 -4.61
CA LEU A 735 -17.12 -9.22 -5.00
C LEU A 735 -16.18 -9.04 -3.80
N LEU A 736 -16.71 -8.70 -2.61
CA LEU A 736 -15.91 -8.58 -1.39
C LEU A 736 -15.28 -9.93 -0.97
N TRP A 737 -16.03 -11.03 -1.00
CA TRP A 737 -15.50 -12.38 -0.75
C TRP A 737 -14.41 -12.76 -1.75
N THR A 738 -14.64 -12.48 -3.03
CA THR A 738 -13.68 -12.75 -4.10
C THR A 738 -12.40 -11.95 -3.90
N TYR A 739 -12.52 -10.68 -3.52
CA TYR A 739 -11.39 -9.81 -3.17
C TYR A 739 -10.58 -10.41 -2.01
N ILE A 740 -11.21 -10.70 -0.86
CA ILE A 740 -10.52 -11.27 0.31
C ILE A 740 -9.85 -12.60 -0.03
N ALA A 741 -10.54 -13.48 -0.76
CA ALA A 741 -9.98 -14.79 -1.12
C ALA A 741 -8.79 -14.68 -2.09
N CYS A 742 -8.78 -13.68 -2.98
CA CYS A 742 -7.66 -13.42 -3.89
C CYS A 742 -6.50 -12.75 -3.17
N ASP A 743 -6.77 -11.84 -2.23
CA ASP A 743 -5.77 -11.24 -1.35
C ASP A 743 -5.02 -12.32 -0.54
N MET A 744 -5.74 -13.26 0.07
CA MET A 744 -5.15 -14.43 0.72
C MET A 744 -4.33 -15.31 -0.23
N LEU A 745 -4.73 -15.42 -1.50
CA LEU A 745 -3.98 -16.17 -2.50
C LEU A 745 -2.68 -15.45 -2.87
N ILE A 746 -2.71 -14.11 -2.96
CA ILE A 746 -1.56 -13.26 -3.23
C ILE A 746 -0.53 -13.36 -2.10
N ASP A 747 -0.95 -13.21 -0.85
CA ASP A 747 -0.05 -13.35 0.32
C ASP A 747 0.66 -14.72 0.35
N LEU A 748 -0.08 -15.77 -0.02
CA LEU A 748 0.42 -17.13 -0.11
C LEU A 748 1.44 -17.30 -1.25
N LEU A 749 1.17 -16.64 -2.39
CA LEU A 749 2.07 -16.63 -3.54
C LEU A 749 3.34 -15.82 -3.25
N ASP A 750 3.25 -14.70 -2.54
CA ASP A 750 4.41 -13.93 -2.08
C ASP A 750 5.31 -14.74 -1.12
N THR A 751 4.71 -15.63 -0.33
CA THR A 751 5.49 -16.58 0.47
C THR A 751 6.33 -17.52 -0.41
N PHE A 752 5.79 -17.98 -1.55
CA PHE A 752 6.57 -18.78 -2.50
C PHE A 752 7.69 -17.99 -3.17
N VAL A 753 7.46 -16.71 -3.45
CA VAL A 753 8.45 -15.81 -4.06
C VAL A 753 9.70 -15.74 -3.19
N VAL A 754 9.51 -15.56 -1.88
CA VAL A 754 10.60 -15.59 -0.89
C VAL A 754 11.27 -16.96 -0.82
N ILE A 755 10.49 -18.06 -0.85
CA ILE A 755 11.04 -19.42 -0.80
C ILE A 755 11.91 -19.74 -2.03
N PHE A 756 11.49 -19.31 -3.22
CA PHE A 756 12.14 -19.65 -4.49
C PHE A 756 13.14 -18.60 -5.00
N LYS A 757 13.27 -17.47 -4.31
CA LYS A 757 14.20 -16.39 -4.65
C LYS A 757 13.94 -15.80 -6.04
N LEU A 758 12.71 -15.34 -6.26
CA LEU A 758 12.30 -14.73 -7.53
C LEU A 758 12.40 -13.20 -7.46
N ASP A 759 12.86 -12.57 -8.55
CA ASP A 759 12.91 -11.11 -8.71
C ASP A 759 11.53 -10.46 -8.57
N GLN A 760 11.46 -9.30 -7.92
CA GLN A 760 10.20 -8.61 -7.67
C GLN A 760 9.50 -8.17 -8.96
N THR A 761 10.25 -7.78 -9.99
CA THR A 761 9.68 -7.37 -11.28
C THR A 761 9.09 -8.59 -11.99
N TYR A 762 9.83 -9.70 -12.06
CA TYR A 762 9.33 -10.98 -12.58
C TYR A 762 8.05 -11.44 -11.88
N VAL A 763 7.99 -11.28 -10.56
CA VAL A 763 6.85 -11.67 -9.73
C VAL A 763 5.64 -10.78 -9.96
N GLY A 764 5.84 -9.45 -9.97
CA GLY A 764 4.82 -8.46 -10.34
C GLY A 764 4.17 -8.77 -11.69
N LEU A 765 5.00 -9.13 -12.68
CA LEU A 765 4.59 -9.42 -14.05
C LEU A 765 3.87 -10.77 -14.23
N THR A 766 4.20 -11.77 -13.41
CA THR A 766 3.73 -13.14 -13.60
C THR A 766 2.81 -13.58 -12.47
N ILE A 767 3.35 -13.87 -11.29
CA ILE A 767 2.62 -14.51 -10.21
C ILE A 767 1.59 -13.54 -9.61
N LEU A 768 2.02 -12.33 -9.24
CA LEU A 768 1.14 -11.29 -8.68
C LEU A 768 0.16 -10.76 -9.74
N GLY A 769 0.66 -10.48 -10.95
CA GLY A 769 -0.20 -10.04 -12.06
C GLY A 769 -1.31 -11.05 -12.40
N VAL A 770 -0.99 -12.36 -12.41
CA VAL A 770 -1.98 -13.43 -12.60
C VAL A 770 -2.92 -13.54 -11.40
N GLY A 771 -2.40 -13.43 -10.17
CA GLY A 771 -3.19 -13.47 -8.93
C GLY A 771 -4.25 -12.36 -8.88
N ASN A 772 -3.84 -11.11 -9.12
CA ASN A 772 -4.72 -9.94 -9.21
C ASN A 772 -5.78 -10.09 -10.30
N ALA A 773 -5.43 -10.70 -11.43
CA ALA A 773 -6.32 -10.92 -12.56
C ALA A 773 -7.20 -12.17 -12.45
N LEU A 774 -7.11 -12.92 -11.35
CA LEU A 774 -7.85 -14.17 -11.18
C LEU A 774 -9.38 -13.98 -11.02
N PRO A 775 -9.87 -13.00 -10.24
CA PRO A 775 -11.30 -12.63 -10.23
C PRO A 775 -11.85 -12.37 -11.63
N ASP A 776 -11.11 -11.62 -12.44
CA ASP A 776 -11.45 -11.29 -13.82
C ASP A 776 -11.56 -12.56 -14.66
N ALA A 777 -10.58 -13.45 -14.54
CA ALA A 777 -10.53 -14.71 -15.26
C ALA A 777 -11.77 -15.57 -14.98
N LEU A 778 -12.05 -15.81 -13.70
CA LEU A 778 -13.15 -16.67 -13.27
C LEU A 778 -14.49 -16.05 -13.66
N THR A 779 -14.67 -14.75 -13.48
CA THR A 779 -15.93 -14.05 -13.80
C THR A 779 -16.21 -14.06 -15.29
N THR A 780 -15.18 -13.81 -16.10
CA THR A 780 -15.30 -13.80 -17.56
C THR A 780 -15.62 -15.19 -18.11
N VAL A 781 -14.96 -16.24 -17.58
CA VAL A 781 -15.20 -17.63 -17.99
C VAL A 781 -16.60 -18.09 -17.56
N ALA A 782 -17.04 -17.76 -16.35
CA ALA A 782 -18.39 -18.05 -15.87
C ALA A 782 -19.46 -17.41 -16.75
N LEU A 783 -19.31 -16.13 -17.11
CA LEU A 783 -20.21 -15.44 -18.04
C LEU A 783 -20.24 -16.11 -19.42
N ALA A 784 -19.10 -16.56 -19.94
CA ALA A 784 -19.03 -17.24 -21.22
C ALA A 784 -19.75 -18.59 -21.23
N LYS A 785 -19.64 -19.38 -20.16
CA LYS A 785 -20.40 -20.64 -20.02
C LYS A 785 -21.91 -20.40 -20.05
N LYS A 786 -22.37 -19.23 -19.59
CA LYS A 786 -23.78 -18.81 -19.60
C LYS A 786 -24.25 -18.16 -20.91
N GLY A 787 -23.37 -18.05 -21.91
CA GLY A 787 -23.69 -17.44 -23.21
C GLY A 787 -23.41 -15.94 -23.30
N TYR A 788 -22.94 -15.31 -22.22
CA TYR A 788 -22.57 -13.89 -22.15
C TYR A 788 -21.07 -13.66 -22.43
N ALA A 789 -20.51 -14.42 -23.37
CA ALA A 789 -19.07 -14.39 -23.65
C ALA A 789 -18.59 -13.04 -24.22
N GLN A 790 -19.45 -12.35 -24.98
CA GLN A 790 -19.14 -11.00 -25.47
C GLN A 790 -19.04 -9.99 -24.33
N MET A 791 -19.95 -10.05 -23.36
CA MET A 791 -19.91 -9.24 -22.14
C MET A 791 -18.60 -9.46 -21.39
N GLY A 792 -18.20 -10.73 -21.23
CA GLY A 792 -16.92 -11.10 -20.63
C GLY A 792 -15.73 -10.46 -21.35
N ILE A 793 -15.56 -10.71 -22.65
CA ILE A 793 -14.41 -10.18 -23.42
C ILE A 793 -14.37 -8.65 -23.38
N THR A 794 -15.53 -8.00 -23.48
CA THR A 794 -15.63 -6.53 -23.39
C THR A 794 -15.19 -6.03 -22.02
N GLY A 795 -15.64 -6.70 -20.95
CA GLY A 795 -15.27 -6.39 -19.57
C GLY A 795 -13.78 -6.58 -19.31
N SER A 796 -13.18 -7.63 -19.85
CA SER A 796 -11.74 -7.90 -19.77
C SER A 796 -10.90 -6.74 -20.31
N TYR A 797 -11.27 -6.16 -21.46
CA TYR A 797 -10.55 -4.99 -21.98
C TYR A 797 -10.88 -3.71 -21.20
N ALA A 798 -12.16 -3.48 -20.90
CA ALA A 798 -12.62 -2.25 -20.26
C ALA A 798 -12.10 -2.11 -18.82
N GLY A 799 -12.08 -3.19 -18.03
CA GLY A 799 -11.57 -3.20 -16.65
C GLY A 799 -10.08 -2.89 -16.60
N GLN A 800 -9.29 -3.55 -17.46
CA GLN A 800 -7.84 -3.33 -17.54
C GLN A 800 -7.49 -1.92 -18.03
N LEU A 801 -8.28 -1.40 -18.97
CA LEU A 801 -8.13 -0.02 -19.43
C LEU A 801 -8.54 1.01 -18.35
N PHE A 802 -9.54 0.70 -17.53
CA PHE A 802 -9.91 1.50 -16.36
C PHE A 802 -8.79 1.53 -15.32
N GLY A 803 -8.24 0.37 -14.94
CA GLY A 803 -7.10 0.25 -14.02
C GLY A 803 -5.88 1.02 -14.53
N LEU A 804 -5.57 0.91 -15.82
CA LEU A 804 -4.47 1.66 -16.44
C LEU A 804 -4.74 3.17 -16.48
N LEU A 805 -5.87 3.63 -17.01
CA LEU A 805 -6.07 5.07 -17.23
C LEU A 805 -6.37 5.83 -15.94
N ILE A 806 -7.18 5.25 -15.05
CA ILE A 806 -7.54 5.87 -13.76
C ILE A 806 -6.51 5.52 -12.70
N GLY A 807 -6.17 4.24 -12.52
CA GLY A 807 -5.26 3.77 -11.47
C GLY A 807 -3.87 4.36 -11.64
N PHE A 808 -3.21 4.05 -12.76
CA PHE A 808 -1.88 4.63 -13.05
C PHE A 808 -1.96 6.16 -13.16
N GLY A 809 -2.99 6.71 -13.82
CA GLY A 809 -3.15 8.16 -13.96
C GLY A 809 -3.23 8.91 -12.63
N LEU A 810 -4.04 8.45 -11.68
CA LEU A 810 -4.19 9.06 -10.34
C LEU A 810 -2.96 8.81 -9.47
N ALA A 811 -2.39 7.60 -9.50
CA ALA A 811 -1.18 7.24 -8.78
C ALA A 811 -0.02 8.18 -9.15
N GLN A 812 0.24 8.34 -10.45
CA GLN A 812 1.28 9.25 -10.94
C GLN A 812 0.95 10.71 -10.64
N LEU A 813 -0.31 11.12 -10.73
CA LEU A 813 -0.70 12.49 -10.39
C LEU A 813 -0.38 12.82 -8.93
N LYS A 814 -0.71 11.92 -8.00
CA LYS A 814 -0.42 12.06 -6.57
C LYS A 814 1.09 12.20 -6.33
N THR A 815 1.89 11.25 -6.80
CA THR A 815 3.34 11.24 -6.55
C THR A 815 4.01 12.45 -7.22
N THR A 816 3.63 12.80 -8.45
CA THR A 816 4.25 13.95 -9.15
C THR A 816 3.87 15.30 -8.53
N LEU A 817 2.72 15.41 -7.86
CA LEU A 817 2.32 16.62 -7.13
C LEU A 817 3.10 16.81 -5.82
N VAL A 818 3.48 15.71 -5.17
CA VAL A 818 4.20 15.73 -3.89
C VAL A 818 5.71 15.85 -4.12
N ASP A 819 6.26 15.00 -4.98
CA ASP A 819 7.71 14.79 -5.12
C ASP A 819 8.30 15.45 -6.39
N GLY A 820 7.46 15.98 -7.28
CA GLY A 820 7.87 16.55 -8.57
C GLY A 820 8.01 15.49 -9.67
N PRO A 821 8.60 15.84 -10.85
CA PRO A 821 8.74 14.91 -11.97
C PRO A 821 9.44 13.61 -11.57
N GLN A 822 8.81 12.48 -11.88
CA GLN A 822 9.31 11.17 -11.50
C GLN A 822 10.18 10.56 -12.59
N ASP A 823 11.23 9.83 -12.23
CA ASP A 823 12.08 9.12 -13.19
C ASP A 823 11.38 7.87 -13.74
N PHE A 824 11.51 7.66 -15.04
CA PHE A 824 10.88 6.57 -15.78
C PHE A 824 11.74 6.15 -16.99
N SER A 825 13.04 5.99 -16.74
CA SER A 825 14.08 5.72 -17.74
C SER A 825 14.22 4.23 -18.09
N LEU A 826 13.16 3.61 -18.61
CA LEU A 826 13.17 2.19 -19.03
C LEU A 826 14.28 1.83 -20.04
N PHE A 827 14.68 2.77 -20.89
CA PHE A 827 15.62 2.52 -21.99
C PHE A 827 17.06 2.95 -21.69
N GLU A 828 17.33 3.60 -20.56
CA GLU A 828 18.71 3.98 -20.18
C GLU A 828 19.51 2.75 -19.75
N GLU A 829 18.88 1.82 -19.02
CA GLU A 829 19.46 0.54 -18.57
C GLU A 829 18.63 -0.65 -19.07
N PRO A 830 18.73 -1.00 -20.37
CA PRO A 830 17.83 -1.95 -21.01
C PRO A 830 18.04 -3.41 -20.57
N VAL A 831 19.19 -3.74 -19.98
CA VAL A 831 19.47 -5.09 -19.47
C VAL A 831 18.77 -5.33 -18.16
N GLU A 832 18.71 -4.32 -17.29
CA GLU A 832 18.06 -4.40 -15.96
C GLU A 832 16.53 -4.29 -16.12
N ASN A 833 16.07 -3.42 -17.01
CA ASN A 833 14.65 -3.21 -17.29
C ASN A 833 14.06 -4.14 -18.38
N LEU A 834 14.74 -5.24 -18.72
CA LEU A 834 14.35 -6.09 -19.86
C LEU A 834 12.96 -6.72 -19.66
N LEU A 835 12.60 -7.08 -18.43
CA LEU A 835 11.31 -7.66 -18.09
C LEU A 835 10.14 -6.68 -18.37
N ASP A 836 10.28 -5.43 -17.96
CA ASP A 836 9.28 -4.38 -18.20
C ASP A 836 9.14 -4.04 -19.69
N ILE A 837 10.26 -4.00 -20.41
CA ILE A 837 10.26 -3.81 -21.86
C ILE A 837 9.53 -4.97 -22.54
N LEU A 838 9.78 -6.21 -22.12
CA LEU A 838 9.12 -7.40 -22.67
C LEU A 838 7.61 -7.33 -22.47
N VAL A 839 7.11 -7.01 -21.28
CA VAL A 839 5.67 -6.98 -21.05
C VAL A 839 4.98 -5.91 -21.89
N LEU A 840 5.57 -4.72 -22.01
CA LEU A 840 5.01 -3.63 -22.81
C LEU A 840 4.95 -4.01 -24.29
N VAL A 841 6.01 -4.64 -24.81
CA VAL A 841 6.07 -5.09 -26.21
C VAL A 841 5.08 -6.21 -26.48
N PHE A 842 5.04 -7.25 -25.64
CA PHE A 842 4.11 -8.37 -25.82
C PHE A 842 2.65 -7.93 -25.66
N SER A 843 2.36 -7.01 -24.73
CA SER A 843 1.05 -6.39 -24.58
C SER A 843 0.64 -5.65 -25.86
N PHE A 844 1.51 -4.80 -26.39
CA PHE A 844 1.25 -4.07 -27.62
C PHE A 844 1.02 -5.00 -28.81
N VAL A 845 1.87 -6.02 -28.98
CA VAL A 845 1.74 -7.02 -30.04
C VAL A 845 0.42 -7.78 -29.92
N ASN A 846 0.01 -8.16 -28.71
CA ASN A 846 -1.24 -8.87 -28.46
C ASN A 846 -2.48 -8.02 -28.77
N LEU A 847 -2.48 -6.75 -28.37
CA LEU A 847 -3.56 -5.83 -28.69
C LEU A 847 -3.68 -5.60 -30.20
N ILE A 848 -2.56 -5.39 -30.89
CA ILE A 848 -2.53 -5.25 -32.36
C ILE A 848 -2.98 -6.54 -33.04
N ALA A 849 -2.48 -7.69 -32.61
CA ALA A 849 -2.87 -9.00 -33.15
C ALA A 849 -4.38 -9.22 -33.00
N THR A 850 -4.96 -8.87 -31.86
CA THR A 850 -6.40 -8.99 -31.62
C THR A 850 -7.21 -8.04 -32.51
N ALA A 851 -6.80 -6.77 -32.61
CA ALA A 851 -7.46 -5.79 -33.48
C ALA A 851 -7.41 -6.21 -34.96
N LEU A 852 -6.24 -6.64 -35.45
CA LEU A 852 -6.06 -7.11 -36.82
C LEU A 852 -6.85 -8.39 -37.08
N TYR A 853 -6.84 -9.36 -36.16
CA TYR A 853 -7.64 -10.57 -36.28
C TYR A 853 -9.13 -10.23 -36.38
N GLY A 854 -9.62 -9.34 -35.52
CA GLY A 854 -10.99 -8.84 -35.56
C GLY A 854 -11.34 -8.24 -36.93
N ILE A 855 -10.49 -7.38 -37.49
CA ILE A 855 -10.73 -6.81 -38.83
C ILE A 855 -10.72 -7.89 -39.91
N LEU A 856 -9.76 -8.82 -39.88
CA LEU A 856 -9.56 -9.86 -40.90
C LEU A 856 -10.65 -10.96 -40.86
N LYS A 857 -11.24 -11.21 -39.70
CA LYS A 857 -12.29 -12.23 -39.50
C LYS A 857 -13.67 -11.64 -39.30
N ASP A 858 -13.87 -10.38 -39.68
CA ASP A 858 -15.13 -9.64 -39.51
C ASP A 858 -15.71 -9.82 -38.10
N TYR A 859 -14.84 -9.70 -37.09
CA TYR A 859 -15.13 -9.70 -35.66
C TYR A 859 -15.71 -11.02 -35.11
N HIS A 860 -15.52 -12.12 -35.86
CA HIS A 860 -15.84 -13.46 -35.39
C HIS A 860 -14.67 -14.05 -34.60
N PHE A 861 -14.80 -14.05 -33.29
CA PHE A 861 -13.82 -14.56 -32.35
C PHE A 861 -14.07 -16.05 -32.13
N GLY A 862 -13.08 -16.87 -32.47
CA GLY A 862 -13.15 -18.32 -32.36
C GLY A 862 -11.78 -18.89 -32.00
N LYS A 863 -11.66 -20.22 -32.01
CA LYS A 863 -10.46 -20.94 -31.54
C LYS A 863 -9.13 -20.45 -32.14
N GLY A 864 -9.14 -19.95 -33.38
CA GLY A 864 -7.96 -19.36 -34.01
C GLY A 864 -7.38 -18.16 -33.26
N LEU A 865 -8.23 -17.25 -32.77
CA LEU A 865 -7.79 -16.14 -31.93
C LEU A 865 -7.34 -16.64 -30.56
N ALA A 866 -8.08 -17.58 -29.96
CA ALA A 866 -7.73 -18.16 -28.65
C ALA A 866 -6.32 -18.73 -28.64
N TYR A 867 -5.98 -19.55 -29.64
CA TYR A 867 -4.62 -20.10 -29.76
C TYR A 867 -3.58 -19.02 -30.05
N LEU A 868 -3.91 -18.00 -30.84
CA LEU A 868 -2.99 -16.89 -31.13
C LEU A 868 -2.62 -16.14 -29.84
N VAL A 869 -3.61 -15.60 -29.12
CA VAL A 869 -3.36 -14.80 -27.92
C VAL A 869 -2.81 -15.66 -26.77
N GLY A 870 -3.29 -16.90 -26.62
CA GLY A 870 -2.75 -17.84 -25.64
C GLY A 870 -1.29 -18.20 -25.93
N SER A 871 -0.92 -18.41 -27.20
CA SER A 871 0.49 -18.69 -27.56
C SER A 871 1.41 -17.50 -27.31
N LEU A 872 0.94 -16.27 -27.49
CA LEU A 872 1.70 -15.06 -27.18
C LEU A 872 2.00 -14.98 -25.69
N TYR A 873 1.03 -15.29 -24.82
CA TYR A 873 1.24 -15.31 -23.37
C TYR A 873 2.23 -16.40 -22.94
N VAL A 874 2.07 -17.63 -23.45
CA VAL A 874 3.02 -18.72 -23.15
C VAL A 874 4.43 -18.35 -23.60
N SER A 875 4.57 -17.72 -24.77
CA SER A 875 5.86 -17.26 -25.28
C SER A 875 6.48 -16.19 -24.38
N PHE A 876 5.70 -15.19 -23.97
CA PHE A 876 6.12 -14.18 -23.00
C PHE A 876 6.56 -14.83 -21.69
N PHE A 877 5.75 -15.72 -21.11
CA PHE A 877 6.05 -16.36 -19.83
C PHE A 877 7.37 -17.14 -19.90
N VAL A 878 7.61 -17.88 -20.99
CA VAL A 878 8.88 -18.58 -21.23
C VAL A 878 10.03 -17.57 -21.34
N CYS A 879 9.88 -16.51 -22.14
CA CYS A 879 10.89 -15.46 -22.29
C CYS A 879 11.23 -14.78 -20.95
N ALA A 880 10.22 -14.37 -20.18
CA ALA A 880 10.37 -13.75 -18.87
C ALA A 880 11.06 -14.70 -17.89
N THR A 881 10.68 -15.99 -17.88
CA THR A 881 11.33 -17.02 -17.05
C THR A 881 12.79 -17.21 -17.43
N CYS A 882 13.13 -17.18 -18.74
CA CYS A 882 14.50 -17.25 -19.19
C CYS A 882 15.33 -16.03 -18.80
N VAL A 883 14.75 -14.81 -18.88
CA VAL A 883 15.41 -13.58 -18.42
C VAL A 883 15.64 -13.65 -16.90
N GLN A 884 14.66 -14.13 -16.14
CA GLN A 884 14.83 -14.32 -14.70
C GLN A 884 15.94 -15.32 -14.38
N GLY A 885 15.99 -16.45 -15.09
CA GLY A 885 17.09 -17.40 -14.96
C GLY A 885 18.45 -16.78 -15.30
N TYR A 886 18.49 -15.85 -16.25
CA TYR A 886 19.70 -15.10 -16.61
C TYR A 886 20.11 -14.09 -15.52
N TYR A 887 19.17 -13.36 -14.90
CA TYR A 887 19.46 -12.46 -13.77
C TYR A 887 20.03 -13.24 -12.59
N LEU A 888 19.37 -14.35 -12.21
CA LEU A 888 19.83 -15.23 -11.12
C LEU A 888 21.21 -15.84 -11.39
N TYR A 889 21.51 -16.21 -12.65
CA TYR A 889 22.81 -16.77 -13.01
C TYR A 889 23.95 -15.74 -12.93
N ASN A 890 23.69 -14.49 -13.31
CA ASN A 890 24.71 -13.45 -13.38
C ASN A 890 24.79 -12.57 -12.11
N GLY A 891 23.91 -12.78 -11.13
CA GLY A 891 23.86 -11.96 -9.92
C GLY A 891 23.50 -10.50 -10.20
N ILE A 892 22.64 -10.28 -11.21
CA ILE A 892 22.03 -8.98 -11.47
C ILE A 892 20.88 -8.88 -10.48
N GLU A 893 21.04 -8.02 -9.46
CA GLU A 893 20.00 -7.71 -8.47
C GLU A 893 18.90 -6.86 -9.09
#